data_AF-A0A8D0D212-F1
#
_entry.id   AF-A0A8D0D212-F1
#
_cell.length_a   1.000
_cell.length_b   1.000
_cell.length_c   1.000
_cell.angle_alpha   90.00
_cell.angle_beta   90.00
_cell.angle_gamma   90.00
#
_symmetry.space_group_name_H-M   'P 1'
#
loop_
_entity.id
_entity.type
_entity.pdbx_description
1 polymer ?
#
loop_
_entity_poly.entity_id
_entity_poly.type
_entity_poly.pdbx_seq_one_letter_code
_entity_poly.pdbx_strand_id
1 'polypeptide(L)'
;ALLRSSQILVSRHFPKSARLSLVVQASFDGEQLATDPVEHRDQPHFSTELAWELDRRTLHQHRLQRTPIKLQCFAVDSVSKKRESVGYIVLDLRSVQDVRQEPRWYPLLSSKYTKQKPALLLSMALENDTKPSEPSPDRFKAKKAPPRQGSPAVSDLLPDKLEASLIPDQGYHQVGPADHCSDMFILSVTVAFATKLEQLIPSTMKLSAEGSGFFFYYSLLGNDITSEPFHNLLSPDFEPERASVRIRSSKQILVEDLTAHYNLLLVHLCCGNHSLGSTDVSLSALAAVSVDLENKAATVEGAFILQPPKRTKQALPALPADLQPTVGVAVTLRREEVTPQSLGKKEGGGAQSHSNPPPSVPPAVQRPRSSSPVRKPPDFSPPGPPLPPPSSHTESEAESLLEELRLTLCLFMCPAADLEFPVLQQSQTEATAEGGASSVSVSAPKVSIPSSAHHYCFSLDLRSLGNLSLTHPIAATLRYSYPFFGSAAPIMTNPPVELQRNMEASLPQSYCAFDFATLPQQLQDTFLQVPLVVEVWHRDSTSRDQLIGRASVQLSHLLSSERSRVLASTGEQSWRQTHQDRIPVGKVAELSYVTTLEDLGLVRAREVIVSDSSQNEAAVPTQPSSHPAAPSLSVAPLGPVAPTAPRDTQEYRTALELELWKEEQEDLFDDQLRKKELSHMQALAEEWRKRDREREALVKKKEVEYSLLEEQLQKTLSNLEKREKQLVESELQRELRAEHDLTQRELQESSRRLQQDCDHRVAMERDKVRLMEEERGRLLQQIADGEFRYKQLEKEFQLYREQQNIRPEFRLQSEVNLLTLEKVELERKLESTTKSKLHYKQQWGRALKELARFKQREQENAMTRLKKQQAELEAMRLRYLATEQKEAVHQDRKELDDIRNELNRLKQQEDRLGPASSPSGPAPTQSVNESADEHLSRLLEERDTLLRTGVYTHEDRIIAELNRQIQDAMRDRGNL
;
A
#
# COMPACT_ATOMS: atom_id res chain seq x y z
N ALA A 1 -1.85 -6.46 32.14
CA ALA A 1 -1.14 -6.10 30.89
C ALA A 1 0.34 -6.30 31.13
N LEU A 2 1.16 -6.46 30.09
CA LEU A 2 2.60 -6.63 30.28
C LEU A 2 3.29 -5.31 29.96
N LEU A 3 3.85 -4.67 30.99
CA LEU A 3 4.73 -3.51 30.82
C LEU A 3 6.14 -3.99 30.43
N ARG A 4 6.24 -4.50 29.19
CA ARG A 4 7.50 -4.87 28.54
C ARG A 4 8.25 -3.61 28.10
N SER A 5 9.00 -2.99 29.02
CA SER A 5 9.59 -1.65 28.81
C SER A 5 11.01 -1.45 29.34
N SER A 6 11.97 -2.24 28.90
CA SER A 6 13.33 -1.76 28.59
C SER A 6 14.07 -2.78 27.74
N GLN A 7 14.03 -2.60 26.42
CA GLN A 7 14.99 -3.27 25.54
C GLN A 7 16.23 -2.38 25.43
N ILE A 8 17.32 -2.83 26.05
CA ILE A 8 18.65 -2.25 25.88
C ILE A 8 19.22 -2.86 24.60
N LEU A 9 19.67 -2.04 23.65
CA LEU A 9 20.02 -2.51 22.30
C LEU A 9 21.52 -2.41 22.00
N VAL A 10 22.12 -1.27 22.34
CA VAL A 10 23.56 -0.97 22.12
C VAL A 10 24.03 -0.05 23.25
N SER A 11 25.33 0.03 23.49
CA SER A 11 25.92 1.07 24.33
C SER A 11 27.22 1.60 23.72
N ARG A 12 27.70 2.78 24.14
CA ARG A 12 28.88 3.45 23.56
C ARG A 12 29.71 4.24 24.57
N HIS A 13 31.00 4.41 24.26
CA HIS A 13 31.99 5.18 25.01
C HIS A 13 32.29 4.61 26.40
N PHE A 14 32.52 3.30 26.49
CA PHE A 14 32.94 2.61 27.71
C PHE A 14 34.46 2.29 27.70
N PRO A 15 35.17 2.39 28.84
CA PRO A 15 36.61 2.15 28.87
C PRO A 15 36.94 0.65 28.87
N LYS A 16 37.34 0.12 27.71
CA LYS A 16 37.73 -1.29 27.48
C LYS A 16 38.57 -1.86 28.64
N SER A 17 38.10 -2.94 29.26
CA SER A 17 38.79 -3.61 30.39
C SER A 17 38.53 -5.12 30.43
N ALA A 18 39.53 -5.91 30.00
CA ALA A 18 39.43 -7.37 29.86
C ALA A 18 39.25 -8.16 31.17
N ARG A 19 39.23 -7.51 32.34
CA ARG A 19 38.94 -8.15 33.65
C ARG A 19 37.52 -7.89 34.15
N LEU A 20 36.85 -6.88 33.60
CA LEU A 20 35.53 -6.45 34.04
C LEU A 20 34.46 -6.95 33.06
N SER A 21 33.28 -7.19 33.62
CA SER A 21 32.03 -7.32 32.88
C SER A 21 31.10 -6.16 33.25
N LEU A 22 30.10 -5.87 32.42
CA LEU A 22 29.08 -4.88 32.68
C LEU A 22 27.72 -5.57 32.82
N VAL A 23 26.96 -5.15 33.83
CA VAL A 23 25.57 -5.56 34.07
C VAL A 23 24.73 -4.30 34.17
N VAL A 24 23.59 -4.24 33.49
CA VAL A 24 22.59 -3.20 33.70
C VAL A 24 21.46 -3.79 34.54
N GLN A 25 21.19 -3.18 35.68
CA GLN A 25 20.14 -3.60 36.61
C GLN A 25 19.03 -2.54 36.60
N ALA A 26 17.81 -2.94 36.26
CA ALA A 26 16.64 -2.09 36.34
C ALA A 26 15.92 -2.28 37.68
N SER A 27 15.44 -1.20 38.26
CA SER A 27 14.55 -1.22 39.43
C SER A 27 13.29 -0.41 39.17
N PHE A 28 12.13 -1.01 39.43
CA PHE A 28 10.81 -0.40 39.33
C PHE A 28 9.88 -0.99 40.39
N ASP A 29 9.06 -0.16 41.04
CA ASP A 29 8.14 -0.49 42.14
C ASP A 29 8.71 -1.42 43.25
N GLY A 30 10.02 -1.33 43.51
CA GLY A 30 10.74 -2.17 44.48
C GLY A 30 11.31 -3.47 43.89
N GLU A 31 10.76 -3.97 42.79
CA GLU A 31 11.29 -5.11 42.04
C GLU A 31 12.57 -4.75 41.29
N GLN A 32 13.42 -5.75 41.04
CA GLN A 32 14.73 -5.57 40.41
C GLN A 32 15.02 -6.68 39.39
N LEU A 33 15.32 -6.27 38.16
CA LEU A 33 15.68 -7.13 37.03
C LEU A 33 17.10 -6.78 36.55
N ALA A 34 17.82 -7.69 35.92
CA ALA A 34 19.18 -7.42 35.43
C ALA A 34 19.48 -8.12 34.11
N THR A 35 20.34 -7.50 33.29
CA THR A 35 20.92 -8.14 32.11
C THR A 35 21.95 -9.20 32.50
N ASP A 36 22.27 -10.08 31.56
CA ASP A 36 23.47 -10.91 31.66
C ASP A 36 24.76 -10.05 31.72
N PRO A 37 25.86 -10.58 32.29
CA PRO A 37 27.14 -9.89 32.31
C PRO A 37 27.82 -9.88 30.92
N VAL A 38 27.90 -8.70 30.30
CA VAL A 38 28.54 -8.47 29.00
C VAL A 38 30.01 -8.09 29.19
N GLU A 39 30.91 -8.45 28.27
CA GLU A 39 32.33 -8.06 28.38
C GLU A 39 32.50 -6.53 28.32
N HIS A 40 33.35 -5.98 29.21
CA HIS A 40 33.57 -4.54 29.32
C HIS A 40 34.44 -4.01 28.15
N ARG A 41 33.77 -3.73 27.02
CA ARG A 41 34.33 -3.16 25.78
C ARG A 41 33.84 -1.71 25.60
N ASP A 42 34.19 -1.08 24.47
CA ASP A 42 33.81 0.31 24.15
C ASP A 42 32.37 0.45 23.65
N GLN A 43 31.89 -0.58 22.95
CA GLN A 43 30.48 -0.76 22.64
C GLN A 43 30.01 -2.11 23.19
N PRO A 44 29.70 -2.20 24.50
CA PRO A 44 29.02 -3.36 25.07
C PRO A 44 27.66 -3.55 24.40
N HIS A 45 27.38 -4.79 23.98
CA HIS A 45 26.10 -5.17 23.38
C HIS A 45 25.30 -5.95 24.42
N PHE A 46 24.26 -5.32 24.96
CA PHE A 46 23.25 -6.00 25.77
C PHE A 46 22.12 -6.42 24.83
N SER A 47 21.63 -7.64 24.96
CA SER A 47 20.52 -8.18 24.17
C SER A 47 19.44 -8.81 25.06
N THR A 48 19.30 -8.28 26.28
CA THR A 48 18.32 -8.72 27.28
C THR A 48 17.21 -7.69 27.37
N GLU A 49 15.97 -8.15 27.37
CA GLU A 49 14.78 -7.33 27.59
C GLU A 49 14.37 -7.40 29.07
N LEU A 50 14.01 -6.26 29.67
CA LEU A 50 13.58 -6.16 31.06
C LEU A 50 12.10 -5.70 31.08
N ALA A 51 11.24 -6.45 31.76
CA ALA A 51 9.79 -6.34 31.66
C ALA A 51 9.10 -6.59 33.01
N TRP A 52 8.03 -5.84 33.31
CA TRP A 52 7.18 -6.00 34.49
C TRP A 52 5.73 -6.24 34.08
N GLU A 53 4.91 -6.84 34.94
CA GLU A 53 3.49 -7.07 34.66
C GLU A 53 2.62 -6.16 35.53
N LEU A 54 1.73 -5.38 34.90
CA LEU A 54 0.91 -4.36 35.56
C LEU A 54 -0.53 -4.40 35.04
N ASP A 55 -1.51 -4.29 35.94
CA ASP A 55 -2.90 -4.12 35.51
C ASP A 55 -3.12 -2.69 34.96
N ARG A 56 -4.21 -2.47 34.21
CA ARG A 56 -4.45 -1.14 33.60
C ARG A 56 -4.68 -0.03 34.64
N ARG A 57 -5.02 -0.37 35.90
CA ARG A 57 -5.25 0.61 36.98
C ARG A 57 -3.95 1.03 37.66
N THR A 58 -3.13 0.07 38.08
CA THR A 58 -1.77 0.29 38.63
C THR A 58 -0.90 1.05 37.62
N LEU A 59 -0.91 0.65 36.34
CA LEU A 59 -0.19 1.39 35.30
C LEU A 59 -0.63 2.86 35.20
N HIS A 60 -1.94 3.14 35.20
CA HIS A 60 -2.44 4.52 35.20
C HIS A 60 -2.01 5.27 36.47
N GLN A 61 -2.05 4.62 37.63
CA GLN A 61 -1.61 5.17 38.91
C GLN A 61 -0.10 5.50 38.91
N HIS A 62 0.78 4.62 38.45
CA HIS A 62 2.23 4.88 38.36
C HIS A 62 2.56 5.97 37.35
N ARG A 63 1.81 6.08 36.25
CA ARG A 63 1.91 7.23 35.32
C ARG A 63 1.50 8.53 36.01
N LEU A 64 0.39 8.55 36.76
CA LEU A 64 -0.05 9.73 37.51
C LEU A 64 0.93 10.14 38.62
N GLN A 65 1.43 9.16 39.38
CA GLN A 65 2.40 9.34 40.48
C GLN A 65 3.85 9.57 40.01
N ARG A 66 4.10 9.48 38.69
CA ARG A 66 5.42 9.64 38.05
C ARG A 66 6.47 8.64 38.57
N THR A 67 6.06 7.40 38.89
CA THR A 67 6.97 6.36 39.40
C THR A 67 8.09 6.10 38.37
N PRO A 68 9.37 6.32 38.73
CA PRO A 68 10.47 6.22 37.77
C PRO A 68 10.97 4.78 37.63
N ILE A 69 11.29 4.37 36.39
CA ILE A 69 12.15 3.21 36.16
C ILE A 69 13.60 3.70 36.24
N LYS A 70 14.41 3.11 37.13
CA LYS A 70 15.83 3.44 37.28
C LYS A 70 16.69 2.31 36.75
N LEU A 71 17.54 2.59 35.76
CA LEU A 71 18.55 1.65 35.25
C LEU A 71 19.90 1.99 35.85
N GLN A 72 20.51 1.09 36.62
CA GLN A 72 21.84 1.28 37.20
C GLN A 72 22.85 0.31 36.56
N CYS A 73 23.91 0.87 35.98
CA CYS A 73 24.98 0.11 35.36
C CYS A 73 26.07 -0.20 36.39
N PHE A 74 26.51 -1.45 36.45
CA PHE A 74 27.56 -1.94 37.33
C PHE A 74 28.69 -2.57 36.52
N ALA A 75 29.93 -2.28 36.90
CA ALA A 75 31.09 -3.06 36.49
C ALA A 75 31.31 -4.16 37.53
N VAL A 76 31.36 -5.41 37.08
CA VAL A 76 31.55 -6.59 37.92
C VAL A 76 32.88 -7.23 37.56
N ASP A 77 33.79 -7.33 38.54
CA ASP A 77 35.04 -8.05 38.34
C ASP A 77 34.78 -9.55 38.12
N SER A 78 35.30 -10.07 37.01
CA SER A 78 35.19 -11.48 36.64
C SER A 78 35.76 -12.42 37.70
N VAL A 79 36.80 -11.99 38.44
CA VAL A 79 37.49 -12.81 39.44
C VAL A 79 36.90 -12.61 40.84
N SER A 80 36.95 -11.40 41.41
CA SER A 80 36.47 -11.16 42.78
C SER A 80 34.94 -11.09 42.94
N LYS A 81 34.18 -11.08 41.84
CA LYS A 81 32.72 -10.88 41.77
C LYS A 81 32.21 -9.58 42.41
N LYS A 82 33.10 -8.70 42.86
CA LYS A 82 32.76 -7.38 43.41
C LYS A 82 32.06 -6.54 42.33
N ARG A 83 30.87 -6.03 42.65
CA ARG A 83 30.13 -5.08 41.81
C ARG A 83 30.48 -3.64 42.21
N GLU A 84 30.80 -2.79 41.24
CA GLU A 84 31.01 -1.36 41.43
C GLU A 84 30.06 -0.56 40.54
N SER A 85 29.39 0.46 41.09
CA SER A 85 28.46 1.30 40.33
C SER A 85 29.23 2.14 39.29
N VAL A 86 28.82 2.05 38.02
CA VAL A 86 29.38 2.82 36.91
C VAL A 86 28.58 4.11 36.67
N GLY A 87 27.26 4.08 36.85
CA GLY A 87 26.35 5.22 36.66
C GLY A 87 24.90 4.75 36.55
N TYR A 88 23.95 5.65 36.35
CA TYR A 88 22.53 5.29 36.20
C TYR A 88 21.75 6.19 35.22
N ILE A 89 20.60 5.72 34.77
CA ILE A 89 19.61 6.43 33.94
C ILE A 89 18.26 6.35 34.66
N VAL A 90 17.38 7.35 34.43
CA VAL A 90 16.03 7.40 34.98
C VAL A 90 15.05 7.66 33.85
N LEU A 91 13.97 6.88 33.78
CA LEU A 91 12.95 6.90 32.74
C LEU A 91 11.57 7.18 33.39
N ASP A 92 10.76 8.06 32.79
CA ASP A 92 9.44 8.45 33.29
C ASP A 92 8.35 7.66 32.54
N LEU A 93 7.56 6.84 33.25
CA LEU A 93 6.52 6.01 32.63
C LEU A 93 5.49 6.81 31.81
N ARG A 94 5.33 8.12 32.07
CA ARG A 94 4.41 8.94 31.29
C ARG A 94 4.85 9.11 29.84
N SER A 95 6.15 9.06 29.54
CA SER A 95 6.65 9.21 28.17
C SER A 95 6.45 7.94 27.32
N VAL A 96 6.16 6.78 27.92
CA VAL A 96 5.89 5.53 27.19
C VAL A 96 4.53 5.61 26.49
N GLN A 97 4.43 5.03 25.29
CA GLN A 97 3.20 4.94 24.49
C GLN A 97 2.95 3.48 24.13
N ASP A 98 1.72 3.15 23.72
CA ASP A 98 1.34 1.81 23.24
C ASP A 98 2.01 1.44 21.91
N VAL A 99 2.68 2.39 21.24
CA VAL A 99 3.57 2.16 20.08
C VAL A 99 5.03 2.06 20.56
N ARG A 100 5.75 1.05 20.06
CA ARG A 100 7.20 0.84 20.32
C ARG A 100 8.01 2.06 19.88
N GLN A 101 8.64 2.74 20.83
CA GLN A 101 9.35 3.98 20.54
C GLN A 101 10.72 3.73 19.91
N GLU A 102 11.12 4.64 19.02
CA GLU A 102 12.46 4.66 18.44
C GLU A 102 13.54 4.61 19.53
N PRO A 103 14.61 3.80 19.36
CA PRO A 103 15.67 3.71 20.34
C PRO A 103 16.39 5.06 20.55
N ARG A 104 16.41 5.55 21.80
CA ARG A 104 17.01 6.84 22.17
C ARG A 104 18.29 6.66 22.99
N TRP A 105 19.24 7.56 22.80
CA TRP A 105 20.52 7.56 23.52
C TRP A 105 20.41 8.27 24.87
N TYR A 106 20.54 7.50 25.95
CA TYR A 106 20.54 8.02 27.32
C TYR A 106 21.96 7.98 27.90
N PRO A 107 22.57 9.13 28.24
CA PRO A 107 23.87 9.17 28.90
C PRO A 107 23.77 8.71 30.37
N LEU A 108 24.77 7.99 30.87
CA LEU A 108 24.82 7.59 32.27
C LEU A 108 25.05 8.81 33.19
N LEU A 109 24.07 9.10 34.03
CA LEU A 109 24.14 10.06 35.13
C LEU A 109 25.08 9.53 36.23
N SER A 110 25.78 10.43 36.91
CA SER A 110 26.78 10.10 37.93
C SER A 110 27.83 9.08 37.44
N SER A 111 28.28 9.23 36.18
CA SER A 111 29.19 8.29 35.55
C SER A 111 30.61 8.33 36.15
N LYS A 112 31.11 7.17 36.58
CA LYS A 112 32.52 6.93 36.97
C LYS A 112 33.50 7.20 35.81
N TYR A 113 33.01 7.21 34.57
CA TYR A 113 33.80 7.40 33.35
C TYR A 113 33.61 8.80 32.76
N THR A 114 33.84 9.82 33.60
CA THR A 114 33.61 11.24 33.31
C THR A 114 34.22 11.75 32.00
N LYS A 115 35.41 11.23 31.62
CA LYS A 115 36.11 11.60 30.38
C LYS A 115 35.45 11.07 29.10
N GLN A 116 34.68 9.99 29.16
CA GLN A 116 34.13 9.32 27.97
C GLN A 116 32.62 9.50 27.78
N LYS A 117 31.89 9.91 28.83
CA LYS A 117 30.42 10.11 28.78
C LYS A 117 29.67 8.90 28.19
N PRO A 118 29.78 7.71 28.81
CA PRO A 118 29.10 6.49 28.34
C PRO A 118 27.59 6.67 28.24
N ALA A 119 26.98 6.04 27.24
CA ALA A 119 25.55 6.09 27.00
C ALA A 119 24.98 4.72 26.59
N LEU A 120 23.71 4.48 26.94
CA LEU A 120 22.93 3.31 26.51
C LEU A 120 21.91 3.73 25.44
N LEU A 121 21.67 2.88 24.44
CA LEU A 121 20.59 3.00 23.47
C LEU A 121 19.41 2.15 23.96
N LEU A 122 18.29 2.81 24.26
CA LEU A 122 17.13 2.22 24.94
C LEU A 122 15.86 2.45 24.13
N SER A 123 15.02 1.42 23.98
CA SER A 123 13.63 1.56 23.52
C SER A 123 12.65 1.06 24.58
N MET A 124 11.52 1.75 24.70
CA MET A 124 10.39 1.39 25.56
C MET A 124 9.14 1.18 24.71
N ALA A 125 8.35 0.17 25.05
CA ALA A 125 7.04 -0.14 24.46
C ALA A 125 6.05 -0.45 25.60
N LEU A 126 4.79 -0.70 25.27
CA LEU A 126 3.78 -1.21 26.20
C LEU A 126 2.98 -2.30 25.50
N GLU A 127 3.01 -3.53 26.02
CA GLU A 127 2.38 -4.69 25.38
C GLU A 127 1.03 -5.03 26.05
N ASN A 128 -0.05 -4.83 25.29
CA ASN A 128 -1.37 -5.30 25.67
C ASN A 128 -1.48 -6.80 25.33
N ASP A 129 -1.53 -7.67 26.35
CA ASP A 129 -1.67 -9.13 26.18
C ASP A 129 -3.10 -9.50 25.76
N THR A 130 -3.38 -9.35 24.47
CA THR A 130 -4.69 -9.62 23.86
C THR A 130 -4.75 -11.05 23.33
N LYS A 131 -4.47 -12.04 24.19
CA LYS A 131 -4.72 -13.46 23.84
C LYS A 131 -6.23 -13.74 23.87
N PRO A 132 -6.80 -14.35 22.81
CA PRO A 132 -8.20 -14.72 22.80
C PRO A 132 -8.43 -15.93 23.73
N SER A 133 -9.12 -15.72 24.85
CA SER A 133 -9.67 -16.84 25.63
C SER A 133 -10.89 -17.41 24.91
N GLU A 134 -10.92 -18.73 24.71
CA GLU A 134 -12.05 -19.39 24.04
C GLU A 134 -13.39 -19.13 24.75
N PRO A 135 -14.51 -18.97 24.02
CA PRO A 135 -15.79 -18.62 24.60
C PRO A 135 -16.47 -19.81 25.29
N SER A 136 -16.29 -19.93 26.61
CA SER A 136 -17.12 -20.82 27.44
C SER A 136 -18.60 -20.40 27.36
N PRO A 137 -19.54 -21.30 27.05
CA PRO A 137 -20.90 -20.92 26.68
C PRO A 137 -21.83 -20.71 27.91
N ASP A 138 -21.62 -19.65 28.70
CA ASP A 138 -22.71 -19.13 29.54
C ASP A 138 -22.52 -17.68 30.06
N ARG A 139 -23.22 -16.69 29.46
CA ARG A 139 -23.73 -15.51 30.19
C ARG A 139 -24.80 -14.68 29.44
N PHE A 140 -26.06 -15.03 29.74
CA PHE A 140 -27.17 -14.12 30.03
C PHE A 140 -27.18 -12.69 29.42
N LYS A 141 -28.02 -12.46 28.38
CA LYS A 141 -28.29 -11.10 27.84
C LYS A 141 -29.40 -10.38 28.62
N ALA A 142 -29.12 -9.17 29.11
CA ALA A 142 -30.14 -8.25 29.63
C ALA A 142 -30.61 -7.27 28.54
N LYS A 143 -31.92 -7.23 28.25
CA LYS A 143 -32.54 -6.23 27.34
C LYS A 143 -33.02 -5.01 28.13
N LYS A 144 -32.57 -3.79 27.77
CA LYS A 144 -33.40 -2.56 27.58
C LYS A 144 -32.56 -1.27 27.53
N ALA A 145 -32.34 -0.76 26.31
CA ALA A 145 -32.23 0.67 26.00
C ALA A 145 -32.45 0.86 24.49
N PRO A 146 -33.22 1.85 24.02
CA PRO A 146 -33.14 2.30 22.63
C PRO A 146 -31.89 3.18 22.46
N PRO A 147 -31.13 3.07 21.35
CA PRO A 147 -30.08 4.04 21.07
C PRO A 147 -30.70 5.42 20.82
N ARG A 148 -30.12 6.46 21.44
CA ARG A 148 -30.46 7.85 21.10
C ARG A 148 -29.80 8.22 19.77
N GLN A 149 -30.46 9.04 18.96
CA GLN A 149 -29.80 9.67 17.83
C GLN A 149 -28.72 10.64 18.34
N GLY A 150 -27.48 10.34 17.99
CA GLY A 150 -26.32 11.19 18.14
C GLY A 150 -25.24 10.59 17.24
N SER A 151 -24.68 11.39 16.33
CA SER A 151 -23.68 10.91 15.39
C SER A 151 -22.45 10.41 16.13
N PRO A 152 -22.01 9.14 15.96
CA PRO A 152 -20.70 8.74 16.43
C PRO A 152 -19.64 9.55 15.66
N ALA A 153 -18.57 9.94 16.34
CA ALA A 153 -17.36 10.39 15.65
C ALA A 153 -16.76 9.18 14.90
N VAL A 154 -16.10 9.43 13.76
CA VAL A 154 -15.67 8.40 12.81
C VAL A 154 -14.59 7.44 13.40
N SER A 155 -14.06 7.74 14.58
CA SER A 155 -12.97 7.00 15.24
C SER A 155 -13.34 5.65 15.87
N ASP A 156 -14.63 5.38 16.17
CA ASP A 156 -15.05 4.21 16.97
C ASP A 156 -15.37 2.94 16.13
N LEU A 157 -15.13 2.95 14.81
CA LEU A 157 -15.47 1.83 13.90
C LEU A 157 -14.34 1.43 12.92
N LEU A 158 -13.09 1.68 13.28
CA LEU A 158 -11.93 1.16 12.55
C LEU A 158 -11.48 -0.19 13.14
N PRO A 159 -11.29 -1.25 12.32
CA PRO A 159 -10.66 -2.48 12.78
C PRO A 159 -9.23 -2.24 13.26
N ASP A 160 -8.74 -3.06 14.22
CA ASP A 160 -7.36 -3.02 14.76
C ASP A 160 -6.23 -3.21 13.71
N LYS A 161 -6.59 -3.46 12.46
CA LYS A 161 -5.68 -3.53 11.33
C LYS A 161 -6.36 -2.98 10.06
N LEU A 162 -5.85 -1.85 9.55
CA LEU A 162 -6.10 -1.45 8.18
C LEU A 162 -5.20 -2.28 7.27
N GLU A 163 -5.78 -2.88 6.22
CA GLU A 163 -5.04 -3.59 5.18
C GLU A 163 -5.62 -3.25 3.81
N ALA A 164 -4.75 -3.18 2.80
CA ALA A 164 -5.14 -2.96 1.41
C ALA A 164 -5.63 -4.28 0.79
N SER A 165 -6.93 -4.54 0.88
CA SER A 165 -7.55 -5.76 0.37
C SER A 165 -7.83 -5.66 -1.13
N LEU A 166 -7.15 -6.47 -1.96
CA LEU A 166 -7.41 -6.53 -3.41
C LEU A 166 -8.82 -7.07 -3.69
N ILE A 167 -9.58 -6.36 -4.53
CA ILE A 167 -10.90 -6.73 -5.04
C ILE A 167 -10.74 -7.18 -6.51
N PRO A 168 -10.54 -8.48 -6.79
CA PRO A 168 -10.01 -8.93 -8.09
C PRO A 168 -10.99 -8.78 -9.25
N ASP A 169 -12.29 -8.77 -8.97
CA ASP A 169 -13.37 -8.58 -9.95
C ASP A 169 -13.49 -7.13 -10.45
N GLN A 170 -12.93 -6.15 -9.73
CA GLN A 170 -13.04 -4.72 -10.06
C GLN A 170 -11.68 -3.99 -10.17
N GLY A 171 -10.57 -4.67 -9.90
CA GLY A 171 -9.22 -4.17 -10.16
C GLY A 171 -8.82 -2.97 -9.29
N TYR A 172 -9.19 -2.96 -8.01
CA TYR A 172 -8.75 -1.98 -7.03
C TYR A 172 -8.50 -2.60 -5.64
N HIS A 173 -7.79 -1.86 -4.79
CA HIS A 173 -7.57 -2.23 -3.39
C HIS A 173 -8.56 -1.47 -2.49
N GLN A 174 -9.39 -2.17 -1.72
CA GLN A 174 -10.23 -1.57 -0.69
C GLN A 174 -9.38 -1.36 0.57
N VAL A 175 -9.26 -0.10 1.00
CA VAL A 175 -8.55 0.34 2.23
C VAL A 175 -9.58 1.00 3.15
N GLY A 176 -9.83 0.37 4.30
CA GLY A 176 -10.88 0.77 5.25
C GLY A 176 -12.29 0.28 4.89
N PRO A 177 -13.29 0.45 5.79
CA PRO A 177 -14.62 -0.17 5.65
C PRO A 177 -15.37 0.27 4.39
N ALA A 178 -15.80 -0.69 3.56
CA ALA A 178 -16.37 -0.44 2.23
C ALA A 178 -17.67 0.41 2.22
N ASP A 179 -18.39 0.43 3.34
CA ASP A 179 -19.62 1.22 3.57
C ASP A 179 -19.36 2.72 3.87
N HIS A 180 -18.12 3.08 4.19
CA HIS A 180 -17.71 4.45 4.59
C HIS A 180 -16.53 4.98 3.78
N CYS A 181 -15.76 4.08 3.15
CA CYS A 181 -14.58 4.37 2.36
C CYS A 181 -14.87 4.05 0.89
N SER A 182 -15.52 4.99 0.19
CA SER A 182 -16.07 4.83 -1.16
C SER A 182 -15.44 5.70 -2.25
N ASP A 183 -14.50 6.58 -1.91
CA ASP A 183 -13.77 7.41 -2.86
C ASP A 183 -12.72 6.60 -3.62
N MET A 184 -12.59 6.86 -4.92
CA MET A 184 -11.55 6.25 -5.76
C MET A 184 -10.31 7.14 -5.83
N PHE A 185 -9.14 6.53 -5.67
CA PHE A 185 -7.83 7.14 -5.76
C PHE A 185 -6.90 6.31 -6.66
N ILE A 186 -5.90 6.97 -7.22
CA ILE A 186 -4.80 6.34 -7.95
C ILE A 186 -3.51 6.71 -7.24
N LEU A 187 -2.79 5.69 -6.77
CA LEU A 187 -1.41 5.78 -6.31
C LEU A 187 -0.50 5.27 -7.42
N SER A 188 0.51 6.05 -7.79
CA SER A 188 1.40 5.75 -8.90
C SER A 188 2.86 5.97 -8.52
N VAL A 189 3.74 5.12 -9.05
CA VAL A 189 5.19 5.19 -8.86
C VAL A 189 5.81 5.28 -10.25
N THR A 190 6.61 6.32 -10.48
CA THR A 190 7.37 6.54 -11.72
C THR A 190 8.86 6.40 -11.41
N VAL A 191 9.57 5.51 -12.10
CA VAL A 191 11.04 5.43 -12.08
C VAL A 191 11.54 6.16 -13.32
N ALA A 192 12.14 7.34 -13.13
CA ALA A 192 12.30 8.33 -14.20
C ALA A 192 13.68 8.36 -14.85
N PHE A 193 14.75 8.08 -14.09
CA PHE A 193 16.12 8.00 -14.58
C PHE A 193 17.00 7.29 -13.55
N ALA A 194 18.22 6.90 -13.93
CA ALA A 194 19.25 6.49 -12.98
C ALA A 194 20.66 6.87 -13.44
N THR A 195 21.60 6.93 -12.50
CA THR A 195 22.99 7.30 -12.76
C THR A 195 23.94 6.63 -11.76
N LYS A 196 25.21 6.46 -12.16
CA LYS A 196 26.30 5.87 -11.37
C LYS A 196 26.07 4.43 -10.89
N LEU A 197 25.18 3.69 -11.55
CA LEU A 197 24.81 2.33 -11.13
C LEU A 197 25.95 1.31 -11.24
N GLU A 198 26.98 1.61 -12.05
CA GLU A 198 28.20 0.80 -12.16
C GLU A 198 28.90 0.56 -10.82
N GLN A 199 28.70 1.45 -9.84
CA GLN A 199 29.32 1.36 -8.52
C GLN A 199 28.69 0.29 -7.60
N LEU A 200 27.49 -0.18 -7.94
CA LEU A 200 26.83 -1.28 -7.23
C LEU A 200 27.39 -2.66 -7.65
N ILE A 201 28.26 -2.71 -8.68
CA ILE A 201 28.89 -3.93 -9.18
C ILE A 201 30.26 -4.11 -8.52
N PRO A 202 30.51 -5.19 -7.76
CA PRO A 202 31.85 -5.50 -7.30
C PRO A 202 32.76 -5.85 -8.49
N SER A 203 33.99 -5.34 -8.51
CA SER A 203 34.98 -5.62 -9.59
C SER A 203 35.43 -7.09 -9.69
N THR A 204 34.94 -7.95 -8.80
CA THR A 204 35.11 -9.42 -8.82
C THR A 204 33.92 -10.16 -9.42
N MET A 205 32.79 -9.48 -9.67
CA MET A 205 31.57 -10.06 -10.22
C MET A 205 31.66 -10.11 -11.75
N LYS A 206 31.77 -11.31 -12.32
CA LYS A 206 31.59 -11.50 -13.76
C LYS A 206 30.12 -11.29 -14.11
N LEU A 207 29.82 -10.16 -14.76
CA LEU A 207 28.58 -10.02 -15.53
C LEU A 207 28.63 -11.09 -16.63
N SER A 208 27.61 -11.95 -16.71
CA SER A 208 27.55 -12.97 -17.75
C SER A 208 27.20 -12.29 -19.07
N ALA A 209 27.98 -12.55 -20.13
CA ALA A 209 27.92 -11.75 -21.36
C ALA A 209 26.62 -11.89 -22.17
N GLU A 210 25.77 -12.87 -21.84
CA GLU A 210 24.55 -13.19 -22.56
C GLU A 210 23.39 -13.38 -21.56
N GLY A 211 22.34 -12.55 -21.69
CA GLY A 211 21.01 -12.77 -21.09
C GLY A 211 20.69 -12.13 -19.72
N SER A 212 21.65 -11.58 -18.95
CA SER A 212 21.37 -11.04 -17.61
C SER A 212 21.06 -9.52 -17.62
N GLY A 213 19.86 -9.15 -18.04
CA GLY A 213 19.36 -7.77 -17.95
C GLY A 213 19.21 -7.26 -16.51
N PHE A 214 19.27 -5.94 -16.36
CA PHE A 214 19.01 -5.20 -15.12
C PHE A 214 17.61 -4.60 -15.13
N PHE A 215 16.94 -4.56 -13.99
CA PHE A 215 15.60 -3.98 -13.87
C PHE A 215 15.40 -3.40 -12.47
N PHE A 216 14.46 -2.47 -12.33
CA PHE A 216 13.99 -2.01 -11.03
C PHE A 216 12.88 -2.91 -10.51
N TYR A 217 12.87 -3.18 -9.21
CA TYR A 217 11.83 -3.96 -8.53
C TYR A 217 11.34 -3.25 -7.28
N TYR A 218 10.02 -3.22 -7.09
CA TYR A 218 9.37 -2.73 -5.87
C TYR A 218 7.98 -3.37 -5.71
N SER A 219 7.53 -3.54 -4.46
CA SER A 219 6.17 -4.00 -4.15
C SER A 219 5.28 -2.80 -3.79
N LEU A 220 4.20 -2.58 -4.55
CA LEU A 220 3.22 -1.51 -4.31
C LEU A 220 1.89 -2.11 -3.82
N LEU A 221 1.56 -1.90 -2.54
CA LEU A 221 0.41 -2.53 -1.86
C LEU A 221 0.36 -4.07 -2.02
N GLY A 222 1.52 -4.73 -2.03
CA GLY A 222 1.64 -6.18 -2.21
C GLY A 222 1.62 -6.67 -3.66
N ASN A 223 1.60 -5.76 -4.64
CA ASN A 223 1.77 -6.09 -6.06
C ASN A 223 3.26 -5.96 -6.42
N ASP A 224 3.89 -7.05 -6.81
CA ASP A 224 5.27 -7.07 -7.32
C ASP A 224 5.33 -6.37 -8.69
N ILE A 225 6.13 -5.31 -8.79
CA ILE A 225 6.34 -4.54 -10.01
C ILE A 225 7.81 -4.65 -10.40
N THR A 226 8.06 -4.96 -11.67
CA THR A 226 9.39 -5.03 -12.28
C THR A 226 9.42 -4.17 -13.54
N SER A 227 10.40 -3.28 -13.67
CA SER A 227 10.56 -2.45 -14.86
C SER A 227 10.99 -3.26 -16.09
N GLU A 228 10.93 -2.65 -17.27
CA GLU A 228 11.59 -3.21 -18.46
C GLU A 228 13.09 -3.48 -18.22
N PRO A 229 13.63 -4.63 -18.71
CA PRO A 229 15.05 -4.93 -18.59
C PRO A 229 15.95 -4.08 -19.50
N PHE A 230 16.82 -3.29 -18.87
CA PHE A 230 17.88 -2.50 -19.50
C PHE A 230 19.26 -3.14 -19.26
N HIS A 231 20.26 -2.78 -20.05
CA HIS A 231 21.55 -3.51 -20.05
C HIS A 231 22.75 -2.63 -19.72
N ASN A 232 22.59 -1.30 -19.73
CA ASN A 232 23.67 -0.35 -19.50
C ASN A 232 23.60 0.25 -18.08
N LEU A 233 24.54 -0.10 -17.19
CA LEU A 233 24.60 0.52 -15.85
C LEU A 233 25.41 1.83 -15.80
N LEU A 234 26.27 2.08 -16.80
CA LEU A 234 27.11 3.29 -16.91
C LEU A 234 26.34 4.49 -17.48
N SER A 235 25.36 4.23 -18.34
CA SER A 235 24.49 5.20 -18.99
C SER A 235 23.11 4.56 -19.17
N PRO A 236 22.30 4.42 -18.10
CA PRO A 236 21.00 3.74 -18.15
C PRO A 236 20.09 4.29 -19.24
N ASP A 237 19.53 3.35 -19.99
CA ASP A 237 18.86 3.53 -21.27
C ASP A 237 17.38 3.09 -21.25
N PHE A 238 16.79 3.00 -20.05
CA PHE A 238 15.36 2.76 -19.85
C PHE A 238 14.55 4.06 -19.95
N GLU A 239 13.35 3.98 -20.52
CA GLU A 239 12.38 5.09 -20.57
C GLU A 239 11.68 5.28 -19.21
N PRO A 240 11.18 6.50 -18.88
CA PRO A 240 10.49 6.78 -17.61
C PRO A 240 9.21 5.94 -17.39
N GLU A 241 9.33 4.84 -16.66
CA GLU A 241 8.24 3.86 -16.48
C GLU A 241 7.36 4.21 -15.28
N ARG A 242 6.02 4.11 -15.45
CA ARG A 242 5.03 4.38 -14.39
C ARG A 242 4.08 3.22 -14.17
N ALA A 243 4.18 2.57 -13.01
CA ALA A 243 3.15 1.67 -12.50
C ALA A 243 2.10 2.43 -11.66
N SER A 244 0.85 1.98 -11.67
CA SER A 244 -0.26 2.62 -10.95
C SER A 244 -1.23 1.58 -10.38
N VAL A 245 -1.67 1.78 -9.13
CA VAL A 245 -2.72 0.98 -8.48
C VAL A 245 -3.93 1.85 -8.16
N ARG A 246 -5.13 1.30 -8.41
CA ARG A 246 -6.40 1.90 -8.01
C ARG A 246 -6.72 1.50 -6.58
N ILE A 247 -7.22 2.45 -5.80
CA ILE A 247 -7.53 2.28 -4.38
C ILE A 247 -8.91 2.86 -4.10
N ARG A 248 -9.79 2.09 -3.46
CA ARG A 248 -11.08 2.54 -2.94
C ARG A 248 -10.95 2.77 -1.43
N SER A 249 -11.08 4.02 -1.00
CA SER A 249 -10.81 4.41 0.39
C SER A 249 -11.58 5.68 0.80
N SER A 250 -11.11 6.39 1.81
CA SER A 250 -11.44 7.81 2.06
C SER A 250 -10.16 8.59 2.33
N LYS A 251 -10.16 9.91 2.08
CA LYS A 251 -8.96 10.76 2.18
C LYS A 251 -8.20 10.63 3.50
N GLN A 252 -8.91 10.50 4.62
CA GLN A 252 -8.30 10.37 5.96
C GLN A 252 -7.67 8.98 6.13
N ILE A 253 -8.47 7.92 5.95
CA ILE A 253 -8.04 6.54 6.18
C ILE A 253 -6.92 6.12 5.22
N LEU A 254 -6.92 6.60 3.96
CA LEU A 254 -5.85 6.32 3.01
C LEU A 254 -4.52 6.96 3.41
N VAL A 255 -4.55 8.21 3.90
CA VAL A 255 -3.35 8.91 4.36
C VAL A 255 -2.81 8.29 5.66
N GLU A 256 -3.69 7.86 6.55
CA GLU A 256 -3.31 7.11 7.76
C GLU A 256 -2.68 5.76 7.43
N ASP A 257 -3.31 4.95 6.57
CA ASP A 257 -2.81 3.63 6.17
C ASP A 257 -1.45 3.69 5.43
N LEU A 258 -1.30 4.63 4.49
CA LEU A 258 -0.02 4.86 3.79
C LEU A 258 1.08 5.35 4.74
N THR A 259 0.74 6.04 5.83
CA THR A 259 1.71 6.53 6.82
C THR A 259 2.03 5.49 7.91
N ALA A 260 1.08 4.59 8.21
CA ALA A 260 1.23 3.57 9.25
C ALA A 260 1.83 2.25 8.74
N HIS A 261 1.39 1.76 7.57
CA HIS A 261 1.75 0.43 7.06
C HIS A 261 2.68 0.47 5.84
N TYR A 262 2.60 1.51 5.00
CA TYR A 262 3.38 1.63 3.75
C TYR A 262 4.35 2.83 3.77
N ASN A 263 4.87 3.18 4.95
CA ASN A 263 5.62 4.42 5.16
C ASN A 263 6.91 4.56 4.32
N LEU A 264 7.51 3.45 3.91
CA LEU A 264 8.70 3.37 3.06
C LEU A 264 8.43 2.43 1.87
N LEU A 265 8.53 2.97 0.65
CA LEU A 265 8.58 2.18 -0.59
C LEU A 265 10.05 1.81 -0.87
N LEU A 266 10.36 0.52 -0.80
CA LEU A 266 11.71 0.01 -1.05
C LEU A 266 11.90 -0.28 -2.54
N VAL A 267 12.72 0.52 -3.23
CA VAL A 267 13.04 0.37 -4.65
C VAL A 267 14.41 -0.29 -4.80
N HIS A 268 14.43 -1.47 -5.42
CA HIS A 268 15.65 -2.24 -5.70
C HIS A 268 16.10 -2.05 -7.15
N LEU A 269 17.42 -2.00 -7.38
CA LEU A 269 18.02 -2.42 -8.65
C LEU A 269 18.34 -3.92 -8.57
N CYS A 270 17.95 -4.69 -9.58
CA CYS A 270 18.11 -6.14 -9.65
C CYS A 270 18.83 -6.60 -10.92
N CYS A 271 19.48 -7.76 -10.85
CA CYS A 271 20.06 -8.52 -11.95
C CYS A 271 19.70 -10.00 -11.78
N GLY A 272 18.73 -10.48 -12.57
CA GLY A 272 18.02 -11.72 -12.24
C GLY A 272 17.51 -11.69 -10.79
N ASN A 273 17.76 -12.75 -10.03
CA ASN A 273 17.29 -12.90 -8.64
C ASN A 273 18.18 -12.18 -7.60
N HIS A 274 19.10 -11.30 -8.01
CA HIS A 274 20.01 -10.59 -7.10
C HIS A 274 19.74 -9.08 -7.11
N SER A 275 19.37 -8.52 -5.96
CA SER A 275 19.40 -7.06 -5.79
C SER A 275 20.85 -6.58 -5.67
N LEU A 276 21.23 -5.61 -6.50
CA LEU A 276 22.55 -4.96 -6.53
C LEU A 276 22.62 -3.74 -5.60
N GLY A 277 21.48 -3.10 -5.36
CA GLY A 277 21.31 -2.02 -4.40
C GLY A 277 19.83 -1.68 -4.19
N SER A 278 19.51 -0.97 -3.12
CA SER A 278 18.14 -0.56 -2.81
C SER A 278 18.08 0.81 -2.14
N THR A 279 16.99 1.55 -2.32
CA THR A 279 16.73 2.82 -1.66
C THR A 279 15.32 2.90 -1.09
N ASP A 280 15.18 3.63 0.00
CA ASP A 280 13.93 3.80 0.75
C ASP A 280 13.28 5.14 0.32
N VAL A 281 12.07 5.10 -0.23
CA VAL A 281 11.31 6.29 -0.65
C VAL A 281 10.17 6.54 0.35
N SER A 282 10.23 7.65 1.09
CA SER A 282 9.34 7.90 2.23
C SER A 282 7.96 8.41 1.81
N LEU A 283 6.94 7.56 1.90
CA LEU A 283 5.55 7.90 1.51
C LEU A 283 4.88 8.86 2.50
N SER A 284 5.40 9.01 3.73
CA SER A 284 4.95 10.00 4.72
C SER A 284 5.00 11.45 4.22
N ALA A 285 5.84 11.76 3.23
CA ALA A 285 5.84 13.09 2.60
C ALA A 285 4.58 13.35 1.74
N LEU A 286 3.92 12.31 1.21
CA LEU A 286 2.62 12.45 0.55
C LEU A 286 1.57 12.93 1.55
N ALA A 287 1.57 12.39 2.77
CA ALA A 287 0.64 12.79 3.83
C ALA A 287 0.75 14.29 4.17
N ALA A 288 1.96 14.84 4.19
CA ALA A 288 2.20 16.27 4.43
C ALA A 288 1.70 17.17 3.27
N VAL A 289 1.76 16.68 2.02
CA VAL A 289 1.30 17.40 0.82
C VAL A 289 -0.21 17.22 0.55
N SER A 290 -0.84 16.19 1.12
CA SER A 290 -2.21 15.72 0.81
C SER A 290 -3.38 16.64 1.21
N VAL A 291 -3.12 17.89 1.61
CA VAL A 291 -4.14 18.82 2.10
C VAL A 291 -5.24 19.07 1.04
N ASP A 292 -4.86 19.17 -0.23
CA ASP A 292 -5.73 19.51 -1.37
C ASP A 292 -5.97 18.33 -2.36
N LEU A 293 -5.99 17.08 -1.85
CA LEU A 293 -6.25 15.85 -2.65
C LEU A 293 -7.59 15.83 -3.42
N GLU A 294 -8.46 16.81 -3.23
CA GLU A 294 -9.75 16.95 -3.92
C GLU A 294 -9.64 17.71 -5.24
N ASN A 295 -8.64 18.60 -5.37
CA ASN A 295 -8.42 19.43 -6.57
C ASN A 295 -7.04 19.22 -7.21
N LYS A 296 -6.07 18.61 -6.50
CA LYS A 296 -4.69 18.45 -6.95
C LYS A 296 -4.12 17.09 -6.58
N ALA A 297 -3.18 16.61 -7.39
CA ALA A 297 -2.35 15.46 -7.07
C ALA A 297 -1.27 15.84 -6.04
N ALA A 298 -1.01 14.97 -5.06
CA ALA A 298 0.14 15.07 -4.17
C ALA A 298 1.28 14.23 -4.75
N THR A 299 2.44 14.84 -5.00
CA THR A 299 3.63 14.17 -5.52
C THR A 299 4.80 14.30 -4.55
N VAL A 300 5.56 13.22 -4.38
CA VAL A 300 6.88 13.19 -3.76
C VAL A 300 7.86 12.72 -4.83
N GLU A 301 8.71 13.62 -5.29
CA GLU A 301 9.73 13.36 -6.30
C GLU A 301 11.13 13.67 -5.77
N GLY A 302 12.13 12.92 -6.22
CA GLY A 302 13.50 13.10 -5.77
C GLY A 302 14.49 12.15 -6.42
N ALA A 303 15.78 12.44 -6.21
CA ALA A 303 16.90 11.59 -6.60
C ALA A 303 17.36 10.81 -5.36
N PHE A 304 17.14 9.51 -5.35
CA PHE A 304 17.29 8.63 -4.19
C PHE A 304 18.52 7.72 -4.34
N ILE A 305 19.34 7.60 -3.29
CA ILE A 305 20.65 6.94 -3.35
C ILE A 305 20.52 5.44 -3.04
N LEU A 306 20.85 4.61 -4.03
CA LEU A 306 20.83 3.15 -3.91
C LEU A 306 22.00 2.65 -3.04
N GLN A 307 21.69 1.99 -1.93
CA GLN A 307 22.69 1.41 -1.03
C GLN A 307 22.96 -0.06 -1.39
N PRO A 308 24.23 -0.51 -1.49
CA PRO A 308 24.55 -1.90 -1.82
C PRO A 308 24.20 -2.87 -0.66
N PRO A 309 23.87 -4.15 -0.94
CA PRO A 309 23.51 -5.12 0.08
C PRO A 309 24.59 -5.33 1.15
N LYS A 310 24.16 -5.33 2.42
CA LYS A 310 25.00 -5.43 3.64
C LYS A 310 25.81 -6.73 3.81
N ARG A 311 25.88 -7.59 2.78
CA ARG A 311 26.63 -8.87 2.78
C ARG A 311 28.08 -8.72 2.27
N THR A 312 28.39 -7.66 1.54
CA THR A 312 29.73 -7.45 0.96
C THR A 312 30.67 -6.81 1.99
N LYS A 313 31.66 -7.57 2.48
CA LYS A 313 32.59 -7.14 3.56
C LYS A 313 33.66 -6.10 3.16
N GLN A 314 33.43 -5.33 2.10
CA GLN A 314 34.28 -4.20 1.72
C GLN A 314 33.49 -2.91 1.86
N ALA A 315 33.79 -2.14 2.91
CA ALA A 315 33.34 -0.76 3.00
C ALA A 315 34.12 0.06 1.95
N LEU A 316 33.47 0.34 0.82
CA LEU A 316 33.93 1.37 -0.10
C LEU A 316 34.03 2.71 0.66
N PRO A 317 35.02 3.57 0.36
CA PRO A 317 35.10 4.89 0.96
C PRO A 317 33.83 5.68 0.62
N ALA A 318 33.36 6.52 1.55
CA ALA A 318 32.19 7.37 1.32
C ALA A 318 32.48 8.35 0.18
N LEU A 319 31.93 8.08 -1.00
CA LEU A 319 32.07 8.92 -2.18
C LEU A 319 31.31 10.25 -1.98
N PRO A 320 31.77 11.36 -2.59
CA PRO A 320 31.00 12.60 -2.68
C PRO A 320 29.59 12.35 -3.24
N ALA A 321 28.60 13.14 -2.84
CA ALA A 321 27.19 12.94 -3.21
C ALA A 321 26.98 12.83 -4.73
N ASP A 322 27.65 13.69 -5.50
CA ASP A 322 27.63 13.75 -6.97
C ASP A 322 28.17 12.47 -7.66
N LEU A 323 28.78 11.57 -6.88
CA LEU A 323 29.37 10.31 -7.30
C LEU A 323 28.73 9.10 -6.62
N GLN A 324 27.47 9.15 -6.17
CA GLN A 324 26.78 7.98 -5.60
C GLN A 324 25.71 7.40 -6.56
N PRO A 325 25.52 6.06 -6.60
CA PRO A 325 24.49 5.40 -7.41
C PRO A 325 23.09 5.89 -7.02
N THR A 326 22.38 6.48 -7.98
CA THR A 326 21.17 7.28 -7.71
C THR A 326 20.07 6.97 -8.72
N VAL A 327 18.82 6.87 -8.25
CA VAL A 327 17.62 6.68 -9.07
C VAL A 327 16.61 7.80 -8.84
N GLY A 328 16.09 8.39 -9.92
CA GLY A 328 15.01 9.36 -9.87
C GLY A 328 13.68 8.65 -9.71
N VAL A 329 12.96 8.91 -8.62
CA VAL A 329 11.64 8.32 -8.33
C VAL A 329 10.64 9.42 -8.04
N ALA A 330 9.45 9.33 -8.64
CA ALA A 330 8.30 10.19 -8.35
C ALA A 330 7.09 9.33 -7.98
N VAL A 331 6.60 9.48 -6.75
CA VAL A 331 5.38 8.84 -6.27
C VAL A 331 4.26 9.87 -6.23
N THR A 332 3.12 9.58 -6.87
CA THR A 332 1.99 10.51 -6.98
C THR A 332 0.70 9.84 -6.54
N LEU A 333 -0.01 10.48 -5.61
CA LEU A 333 -1.35 10.13 -5.15
C LEU A 333 -2.37 11.18 -5.61
N ARG A 334 -3.47 10.75 -6.22
CA ARG A 334 -4.57 11.63 -6.67
C ARG A 334 -5.93 10.94 -6.56
N ARG A 335 -7.01 11.72 -6.50
CA ARG A 335 -8.37 11.20 -6.71
C ARG A 335 -8.54 10.73 -8.15
N GLU A 336 -9.39 9.73 -8.37
CA GLU A 336 -9.84 9.32 -9.69
C GLU A 336 -11.10 10.12 -10.06
N GLU A 337 -11.07 10.86 -11.17
CA GLU A 337 -12.22 11.67 -11.60
C GLU A 337 -13.33 10.78 -12.16
N VAL A 338 -14.51 10.86 -11.55
CA VAL A 338 -15.68 10.09 -11.98
C VAL A 338 -16.35 10.79 -13.15
N THR A 339 -16.07 10.35 -14.38
CA THR A 339 -16.83 10.77 -15.58
C THR A 339 -18.28 10.26 -15.49
N PRO A 340 -19.31 11.14 -15.46
CA PRO A 340 -20.70 10.74 -15.22
C PRO A 340 -21.39 10.25 -16.52
N GLN A 341 -21.03 9.05 -16.99
CA GLN A 341 -21.63 8.47 -18.21
C GLN A 341 -22.93 7.68 -17.92
N SER A 342 -24.04 8.41 -18.01
CA SER A 342 -25.36 7.99 -18.53
C SER A 342 -25.85 6.54 -18.33
N LEU A 343 -26.95 6.39 -17.59
CA LEU A 343 -27.85 5.23 -17.77
C LEU A 343 -28.50 5.28 -19.17
N GLY A 344 -28.25 4.23 -19.97
CA GLY A 344 -29.23 3.60 -20.86
C GLY A 344 -29.85 4.43 -22.00
N LYS A 345 -29.36 4.18 -23.22
CA LYS A 345 -30.21 4.21 -24.43
C LYS A 345 -30.10 2.88 -25.17
N LYS A 346 -31.22 2.44 -25.77
CA LYS A 346 -31.32 1.19 -26.53
C LYS A 346 -30.55 1.27 -27.85
N GLU A 347 -30.14 0.12 -28.34
CA GLU A 347 -29.76 -0.10 -29.73
C GLU A 347 -30.88 0.29 -30.71
N GLY A 348 -30.50 0.66 -31.93
CA GLY A 348 -31.43 0.85 -33.05
C GLY A 348 -30.78 1.51 -34.27
N GLY A 349 -30.40 0.70 -35.27
CA GLY A 349 -29.99 1.20 -36.59
C GLY A 349 -28.58 0.81 -37.04
N GLY A 350 -28.33 -0.48 -37.29
CA GLY A 350 -27.20 -0.94 -38.10
C GLY A 350 -27.63 -1.13 -39.56
N ALA A 351 -26.78 -0.78 -40.53
CA ALA A 351 -27.08 -0.90 -41.96
C ALA A 351 -25.94 -1.57 -42.74
N GLN A 352 -26.20 -2.81 -43.19
CA GLN A 352 -25.51 -3.55 -44.27
C GLN A 352 -24.01 -3.91 -44.00
N SER A 353 -23.58 -5.17 -44.12
CA SER A 353 -23.83 -6.02 -45.30
C SER A 353 -23.75 -7.55 -45.05
N HIS A 354 -24.53 -8.26 -45.86
CA HIS A 354 -24.55 -9.69 -46.24
C HIS A 354 -23.65 -10.75 -45.56
N SER A 355 -24.29 -11.76 -44.95
CA SER A 355 -24.23 -13.17 -45.41
C SER A 355 -25.34 -14.02 -44.78
N ASN A 356 -25.69 -15.16 -45.39
CA ASN A 356 -26.91 -15.94 -45.06
C ASN A 356 -26.66 -17.10 -44.06
N PRO A 357 -27.60 -17.39 -43.15
CA PRO A 357 -27.68 -18.65 -42.39
C PRO A 357 -28.65 -19.68 -43.02
N PRO A 358 -28.64 -20.94 -42.56
CA PRO A 358 -29.80 -21.83 -42.61
C PRO A 358 -30.32 -22.27 -41.20
N PRO A 359 -31.61 -22.66 -41.03
CA PRO A 359 -32.24 -22.75 -39.69
C PRO A 359 -32.88 -24.11 -39.30
N SER A 360 -33.15 -24.34 -37.99
CA SER A 360 -34.18 -25.28 -37.45
C SER A 360 -34.52 -24.90 -35.99
N VAL A 361 -35.70 -24.37 -35.63
CA VAL A 361 -36.98 -25.03 -35.24
C VAL A 361 -37.06 -25.49 -33.75
N PRO A 362 -38.05 -25.01 -32.94
CA PRO A 362 -38.34 -25.37 -31.52
C PRO A 362 -39.47 -26.45 -31.44
N PRO A 363 -40.37 -26.61 -30.42
CA PRO A 363 -40.53 -26.02 -29.05
C PRO A 363 -41.00 -26.97 -27.89
N ALA A 364 -41.01 -26.46 -26.64
CA ALA A 364 -41.98 -26.78 -25.55
C ALA A 364 -41.82 -25.72 -24.41
N VAL A 365 -42.79 -24.98 -23.84
CA VAL A 365 -44.21 -25.19 -23.42
C VAL A 365 -44.37 -25.65 -21.96
N GLN A 366 -44.66 -24.70 -21.04
CA GLN A 366 -45.81 -24.71 -20.09
C GLN A 366 -45.94 -23.37 -19.30
N ARG A 367 -47.03 -23.19 -18.51
CA ARG A 367 -47.57 -21.86 -18.08
C ARG A 367 -48.35 -21.94 -16.70
N PRO A 368 -49.17 -20.95 -16.24
CA PRO A 368 -48.92 -20.15 -15.01
C PRO A 368 -50.03 -20.22 -13.91
N ARG A 369 -49.95 -19.37 -12.86
CA ARG A 369 -51.06 -18.67 -12.09
C ARG A 369 -50.47 -17.84 -10.92
N SER A 370 -50.71 -16.51 -10.76
CA SER A 370 -51.88 -15.72 -10.26
C SER A 370 -52.05 -15.73 -8.71
N SER A 371 -52.52 -14.70 -7.96
CA SER A 371 -53.30 -13.46 -8.24
C SER A 371 -53.24 -12.38 -7.11
N SER A 372 -53.82 -11.18 -7.34
CA SER A 372 -53.92 -9.94 -6.49
C SER A 372 -55.20 -9.90 -5.57
N PRO A 373 -55.92 -8.78 -5.19
CA PRO A 373 -55.69 -7.28 -5.15
C PRO A 373 -56.32 -6.50 -3.90
N VAL A 374 -56.55 -5.15 -4.01
CA VAL A 374 -57.56 -4.25 -3.30
C VAL A 374 -57.23 -3.66 -1.88
N ARG A 375 -57.68 -2.46 -1.38
CA ARG A 375 -57.86 -1.05 -1.88
C ARG A 375 -58.30 -0.05 -0.74
N LYS A 376 -58.14 1.28 -0.99
CA LYS A 376 -58.66 2.55 -0.32
C LYS A 376 -60.22 2.66 -0.23
N PRO A 377 -60.91 3.79 0.14
CA PRO A 377 -60.56 5.21 0.46
C PRO A 377 -61.17 5.69 1.83
N PRO A 378 -61.61 6.95 2.14
CA PRO A 378 -61.43 8.34 1.61
C PRO A 378 -60.90 9.32 2.73
N ASP A 379 -61.10 10.65 2.88
CA ASP A 379 -61.64 11.83 2.13
C ASP A 379 -60.87 13.13 2.61
N PHE A 380 -61.27 14.43 2.71
CA PHE A 380 -62.48 15.29 2.52
C PHE A 380 -62.05 16.79 2.29
N SER A 381 -62.91 17.68 1.76
CA SER A 381 -62.74 19.17 1.54
C SER A 381 -64.07 19.81 1.03
N PRO A 382 -64.25 21.11 0.64
CA PRO A 382 -63.41 22.35 0.58
C PRO A 382 -64.08 23.51 1.43
N PRO A 383 -64.49 24.76 1.03
CA PRO A 383 -64.22 25.72 -0.09
C PRO A 383 -64.04 27.26 0.27
N GLY A 384 -63.84 28.16 -0.73
CA GLY A 384 -64.00 29.64 -0.62
C GLY A 384 -63.14 30.51 -1.60
N PRO A 385 -63.65 30.99 -2.77
CA PRO A 385 -62.90 31.70 -3.86
C PRO A 385 -62.98 33.28 -3.73
N PRO A 386 -62.69 34.21 -4.72
CA PRO A 386 -62.36 34.08 -6.18
C PRO A 386 -61.38 35.11 -6.90
N LEU A 387 -60.77 34.69 -8.04
CA LEU A 387 -60.57 35.40 -9.36
C LEU A 387 -59.75 36.75 -9.53
N PRO A 388 -59.22 37.12 -10.75
CA PRO A 388 -58.81 36.35 -11.96
C PRO A 388 -57.38 36.78 -12.55
N PRO A 389 -57.03 36.89 -13.88
CA PRO A 389 -55.95 36.07 -14.52
C PRO A 389 -54.97 36.88 -15.47
N PRO A 390 -54.36 36.37 -16.59
CA PRO A 390 -53.57 35.14 -16.91
C PRO A 390 -52.19 35.39 -17.65
N SER A 391 -51.43 34.31 -17.97
CA SER A 391 -50.66 34.03 -19.24
C SER A 391 -49.53 34.98 -19.78
N SER A 392 -48.56 34.60 -20.64
CA SER A 392 -47.90 33.33 -21.08
C SER A 392 -46.90 33.60 -22.25
N HIS A 393 -46.00 32.65 -22.59
CA HIS A 393 -45.40 32.45 -23.96
C HIS A 393 -44.48 33.56 -24.53
N THR A 394 -43.68 33.43 -25.62
CA THR A 394 -42.70 32.42 -26.16
C THR A 394 -41.72 33.22 -27.08
N GLU A 395 -40.79 32.56 -27.80
CA GLU A 395 -40.10 33.06 -29.03
C GLU A 395 -39.05 34.20 -28.85
N SER A 396 -38.21 34.54 -29.84
CA SER A 396 -37.41 33.73 -30.79
C SER A 396 -36.35 34.62 -31.48
N GLU A 397 -35.14 34.09 -31.69
CA GLU A 397 -34.09 34.46 -32.67
C GLU A 397 -33.65 35.93 -32.95
N ALA A 398 -32.43 36.02 -33.50
CA ALA A 398 -31.84 37.09 -34.32
C ALA A 398 -31.16 38.32 -33.66
N GLU A 399 -29.95 38.58 -34.16
CA GLU A 399 -29.19 39.84 -34.28
C GLU A 399 -28.79 40.65 -33.00
N SER A 400 -27.76 41.52 -33.01
CA SER A 400 -26.39 41.49 -33.58
C SER A 400 -25.78 42.91 -33.43
N LEU A 401 -24.65 43.06 -32.74
CA LEU A 401 -23.94 44.35 -32.47
C LEU A 401 -24.78 45.33 -31.58
N LEU A 402 -24.23 46.30 -30.84
CA LEU A 402 -22.88 46.91 -30.74
C LEU A 402 -22.76 47.59 -29.34
N GLU A 403 -21.53 47.83 -28.84
CA GLU A 403 -21.05 48.94 -27.95
C GLU A 403 -21.90 49.45 -26.74
N GLU A 404 -21.35 49.93 -25.62
CA GLU A 404 -20.02 49.79 -25.01
C GLU A 404 -20.07 50.21 -23.52
N LEU A 405 -18.96 49.95 -22.79
CA LEU A 405 -18.47 50.61 -21.56
C LEU A 405 -19.37 51.62 -20.81
N ARG A 406 -19.48 51.43 -19.48
CA ARG A 406 -18.84 52.40 -18.55
C ARG A 406 -18.45 51.84 -17.18
N LEU A 407 -17.26 52.24 -16.76
CA LEU A 407 -16.65 52.04 -15.44
C LEU A 407 -17.35 52.89 -14.35
N THR A 408 -17.16 52.52 -13.09
CA THR A 408 -16.69 53.44 -12.02
C THR A 408 -15.88 52.63 -11.00
N LEU A 409 -14.92 53.28 -10.34
CA LEU A 409 -13.85 52.68 -9.53
C LEU A 409 -14.07 52.89 -8.00
N CYS A 410 -13.02 52.61 -7.20
CA CYS A 410 -12.71 53.09 -5.82
C CYS A 410 -12.95 52.12 -4.64
N LEU A 411 -12.09 52.04 -3.59
CA LEU A 411 -10.65 52.36 -3.41
C LEU A 411 -10.16 51.91 -1.99
N PHE A 412 -8.86 52.08 -1.68
CA PHE A 412 -8.21 52.00 -0.34
C PHE A 412 -8.04 50.59 0.29
N MET A 413 -6.99 50.24 1.06
CA MET A 413 -5.77 50.96 1.51
C MET A 413 -4.61 49.99 1.88
N CYS A 414 -3.39 50.52 2.09
CA CYS A 414 -2.19 49.83 2.64
C CYS A 414 -1.29 50.81 3.43
N PRO A 415 -0.58 50.36 4.48
CA PRO A 415 0.74 50.93 4.86
C PRO A 415 1.75 49.86 5.38
N ALA A 416 3.06 50.10 5.57
CA ALA A 416 4.06 51.05 5.04
C ALA A 416 5.46 50.68 5.62
N ALA A 417 6.47 51.55 5.44
CA ALA A 417 7.87 51.51 5.95
C ALA A 417 8.88 50.62 5.17
N ASP A 418 10.12 51.04 4.89
CA ASP A 418 10.78 52.37 5.05
C ASP A 418 11.97 52.51 4.08
N LEU A 419 12.23 53.74 3.58
CA LEU A 419 13.53 54.44 3.58
C LEU A 419 13.52 55.71 2.72
N GLU A 420 14.39 56.67 3.06
CA GLU A 420 14.33 58.07 2.62
C GLU A 420 15.40 58.49 1.58
N PHE A 421 14.92 59.19 0.53
CA PHE A 421 15.44 60.46 -0.03
C PHE A 421 16.88 60.61 -0.63
N PRO A 422 17.16 61.68 -1.44
CA PRO A 422 16.24 62.53 -2.23
C PRO A 422 16.71 62.98 -3.65
N VAL A 423 15.78 63.69 -4.33
CA VAL A 423 16.01 64.98 -5.05
C VAL A 423 16.31 65.01 -6.58
N LEU A 424 15.32 65.55 -7.32
CA LEU A 424 15.37 66.39 -8.56
C LEU A 424 15.93 65.76 -9.87
N GLN A 425 15.46 66.11 -11.08
CA GLN A 425 14.40 67.06 -11.50
C GLN A 425 13.81 66.67 -12.88
N GLN A 426 12.54 67.04 -13.14
CA GLN A 426 11.93 67.57 -14.40
C GLN A 426 12.31 66.96 -15.79
N SER A 427 11.44 66.91 -16.81
CA SER A 427 10.06 67.40 -17.02
C SER A 427 9.51 66.94 -18.39
N GLN A 428 8.17 66.87 -18.56
CA GLN A 428 7.35 67.33 -19.72
C GLN A 428 7.72 66.87 -21.17
N THR A 429 6.81 66.67 -22.14
CA THR A 429 5.33 66.80 -22.22
C THR A 429 4.77 65.89 -23.34
N GLU A 430 3.43 65.71 -23.33
CA GLU A 430 2.50 65.54 -24.46
C GLU A 430 3.03 65.23 -25.89
N ALA A 431 2.46 64.19 -26.53
CA ALA A 431 1.49 64.38 -27.62
C ALA A 431 0.75 63.07 -28.01
N THR A 432 -0.50 63.22 -28.44
CA THR A 432 -1.49 62.16 -28.77
C THR A 432 -1.33 61.53 -30.15
N ALA A 433 -1.61 60.22 -30.26
CA ALA A 433 -2.22 59.60 -31.45
C ALA A 433 -2.95 58.29 -31.07
N GLU A 434 -4.17 58.08 -31.59
CA GLU A 434 -4.94 56.83 -31.43
C GLU A 434 -4.68 55.86 -32.60
N GLY A 435 -4.94 54.55 -32.43
CA GLY A 435 -4.52 53.57 -33.47
C GLY A 435 -5.01 52.11 -33.44
N GLY A 436 -6.00 51.72 -32.63
CA GLY A 436 -6.88 50.55 -32.86
C GLY A 436 -6.36 49.08 -32.87
N ALA A 437 -7.30 48.18 -32.58
CA ALA A 437 -7.39 46.77 -33.04
C ALA A 437 -6.49 45.64 -32.44
N SER A 438 -6.92 45.15 -31.27
CA SER A 438 -7.46 43.77 -31.07
C SER A 438 -6.59 42.50 -30.89
N SER A 439 -7.19 41.59 -30.12
CA SER A 439 -6.94 40.15 -29.90
C SER A 439 -5.88 39.74 -28.87
N VAL A 440 -6.28 38.80 -28.00
CA VAL A 440 -5.52 38.33 -26.83
C VAL A 440 -4.97 36.93 -27.09
N SER A 441 -3.66 36.78 -27.07
CA SER A 441 -2.99 35.48 -27.06
C SER A 441 -3.21 34.75 -25.73
N VAL A 442 -3.36 33.43 -25.75
CA VAL A 442 -3.13 32.60 -24.55
C VAL A 442 -1.62 32.63 -24.28
N SER A 443 -1.20 33.47 -23.33
CA SER A 443 0.21 33.81 -23.16
C SER A 443 1.00 32.71 -22.44
N ALA A 444 1.81 31.99 -23.22
CA ALA A 444 3.07 31.44 -22.72
C ALA A 444 3.91 32.56 -22.05
N PRO A 445 4.77 32.26 -21.07
CA PRO A 445 5.55 33.27 -20.35
C PRO A 445 6.41 34.08 -21.31
N LYS A 446 6.16 35.39 -21.36
CA LYS A 446 6.78 36.34 -22.30
C LYS A 446 8.22 36.65 -21.88
N VAL A 447 9.15 35.74 -22.17
CA VAL A 447 10.59 35.95 -21.99
C VAL A 447 11.04 37.11 -22.87
N SER A 448 11.46 38.22 -22.25
CA SER A 448 12.02 39.36 -22.96
C SER A 448 13.49 39.07 -23.32
N ILE A 449 13.75 38.82 -24.60
CA ILE A 449 15.12 38.76 -25.13
C ILE A 449 15.79 40.14 -24.92
N PRO A 450 17.01 40.22 -24.33
CA PRO A 450 17.72 41.49 -24.16
C PRO A 450 17.99 42.19 -25.50
N SER A 451 17.89 43.52 -25.53
CA SER A 451 18.20 44.32 -26.73
C SER A 451 19.68 44.30 -27.15
N SER A 452 20.55 43.76 -26.30
CA SER A 452 21.97 43.48 -26.56
C SER A 452 22.24 42.03 -27.00
N ALA A 453 21.21 41.18 -27.11
CA ALA A 453 21.36 39.84 -27.67
C ALA A 453 21.56 39.93 -29.19
N HIS A 454 22.39 39.03 -29.71
CA HIS A 454 22.58 38.80 -31.14
C HIS A 454 21.77 37.58 -31.58
N HIS A 455 21.29 37.61 -32.82
CA HIS A 455 20.76 36.45 -33.52
C HIS A 455 21.95 35.70 -34.12
N TYR A 456 22.14 34.46 -33.69
CA TYR A 456 23.12 33.54 -34.25
C TYR A 456 22.41 32.42 -35.01
N CYS A 457 22.95 32.06 -36.18
CA CYS A 457 22.67 30.78 -36.81
C CYS A 457 23.91 29.89 -36.66
N PHE A 458 23.80 28.77 -35.93
CA PHE A 458 24.85 27.75 -35.85
C PHE A 458 24.44 26.56 -36.69
N SER A 459 25.32 26.08 -37.57
CA SER A 459 25.10 24.84 -38.30
C SER A 459 26.21 23.82 -38.09
N LEU A 460 25.83 22.56 -38.16
CA LEU A 460 26.67 21.37 -38.03
C LEU A 460 26.40 20.47 -39.22
N ASP A 461 27.46 20.05 -39.91
CA ASP A 461 27.46 19.02 -40.95
C ASP A 461 28.35 17.86 -40.51
N LEU A 462 27.73 16.73 -40.18
CA LEU A 462 28.42 15.49 -39.81
C LEU A 462 28.83 14.69 -41.06
N ARG A 463 29.69 15.29 -41.89
CA ARG A 463 30.20 14.79 -43.18
C ARG A 463 30.28 13.27 -43.32
N SER A 464 31.11 12.64 -42.49
CA SER A 464 31.56 11.27 -42.71
C SER A 464 32.08 10.61 -41.44
N LEU A 465 31.90 9.29 -41.39
CA LEU A 465 32.40 8.41 -40.33
C LEU A 465 33.31 7.35 -40.99
N GLY A 466 34.52 7.15 -40.45
CA GLY A 466 35.51 6.25 -41.04
C GLY A 466 36.44 5.61 -40.02
N ASN A 467 37.48 4.92 -40.51
CA ASN A 467 38.53 4.29 -39.70
C ASN A 467 37.99 3.35 -38.60
N LEU A 468 36.92 2.60 -38.91
CA LEU A 468 36.29 1.65 -37.99
C LEU A 468 37.29 0.55 -37.56
N SER A 469 37.58 0.49 -36.26
CA SER A 469 38.53 -0.47 -35.68
C SER A 469 37.92 -1.83 -35.33
N LEU A 470 36.58 -1.95 -35.34
CA LEU A 470 35.84 -3.19 -35.10
C LEU A 470 36.13 -4.27 -36.15
N THR A 471 35.71 -5.51 -35.84
CA THR A 471 35.85 -6.70 -36.70
C THR A 471 34.60 -7.03 -37.52
N HIS A 472 33.50 -6.29 -37.31
CA HIS A 472 32.19 -6.52 -37.92
C HIS A 472 31.65 -5.19 -38.49
N PRO A 473 30.78 -5.24 -39.52
CA PRO A 473 30.04 -4.05 -39.97
C PRO A 473 29.16 -3.48 -38.86
N ILE A 474 28.84 -2.19 -38.96
CA ILE A 474 27.79 -1.54 -38.18
C ILE A 474 26.91 -0.69 -39.10
N ALA A 475 25.59 -0.80 -39.00
CA ALA A 475 24.66 0.19 -39.56
C ALA A 475 24.64 1.45 -38.67
N ALA A 476 25.46 2.44 -39.00
CA ALA A 476 25.77 3.59 -38.16
C ALA A 476 24.75 4.75 -38.31
N THR A 477 24.31 5.28 -37.17
CA THR A 477 23.54 6.51 -37.00
C THR A 477 24.27 7.41 -36.01
N LEU A 478 24.37 8.70 -36.28
CA LEU A 478 24.83 9.69 -35.31
C LEU A 478 23.66 10.31 -34.56
N ARG A 479 23.86 10.62 -33.27
CA ARG A 479 22.90 11.32 -32.40
C ARG A 479 23.61 12.40 -31.59
N TYR A 480 23.01 13.58 -31.46
CA TYR A 480 23.50 14.64 -30.55
C TYR A 480 22.36 15.48 -30.00
N SER A 481 22.59 16.20 -28.90
CA SER A 481 21.68 17.20 -28.34
C SER A 481 22.50 18.33 -27.73
N TYR A 482 22.00 19.56 -27.82
CA TYR A 482 22.68 20.74 -27.28
C TYR A 482 21.66 21.79 -26.81
N PRO A 483 21.15 21.67 -25.56
CA PRO A 483 20.03 22.47 -25.05
C PRO A 483 20.19 24.00 -25.14
N PHE A 484 21.42 24.50 -25.24
CA PHE A 484 21.72 25.92 -25.44
C PHE A 484 21.12 26.50 -26.73
N PHE A 485 20.91 25.68 -27.77
CA PHE A 485 20.24 26.09 -29.01
C PHE A 485 18.70 26.13 -28.90
N GLY A 486 18.15 26.07 -27.68
CA GLY A 486 16.71 26.24 -27.41
C GLY A 486 15.88 24.96 -27.36
N SER A 487 16.46 23.80 -27.70
CA SER A 487 15.80 22.49 -27.59
C SER A 487 16.74 21.43 -27.04
N ALA A 488 16.24 20.62 -26.11
CA ALA A 488 16.95 19.44 -25.59
C ALA A 488 16.67 18.15 -26.41
N ALA A 489 15.78 18.21 -27.41
CA ALA A 489 15.46 17.05 -28.24
C ALA A 489 16.69 16.57 -29.04
N PRO A 490 16.95 15.26 -29.13
CA PRO A 490 18.10 14.73 -29.86
C PRO A 490 17.86 14.79 -31.39
N ILE A 491 18.88 15.27 -32.11
CA ILE A 491 18.95 15.27 -33.56
C ILE A 491 19.71 14.00 -33.99
N MET A 492 19.27 13.35 -35.07
CA MET A 492 19.85 12.09 -35.57
C MET A 492 19.97 12.06 -37.10
N THR A 493 21.02 11.41 -37.61
CA THR A 493 21.17 11.10 -39.04
C THR A 493 20.30 9.90 -39.42
N ASN A 494 19.63 9.93 -40.58
CA ASN A 494 18.73 8.86 -41.00
C ASN A 494 18.64 8.77 -42.54
N PRO A 495 18.62 7.57 -43.16
CA PRO A 495 18.72 6.23 -42.55
C PRO A 495 20.10 5.91 -41.93
N PRO A 496 20.22 4.81 -41.16
CA PRO A 496 21.51 4.25 -40.77
C PRO A 496 22.36 3.86 -42.00
N VAL A 497 23.68 3.99 -41.91
CA VAL A 497 24.62 3.70 -43.02
C VAL A 497 25.57 2.58 -42.64
N GLU A 498 25.66 1.52 -43.43
CA GLU A 498 26.64 0.46 -43.16
C GLU A 498 28.07 0.99 -43.25
N LEU A 499 28.84 0.82 -42.17
CA LEU A 499 30.25 1.14 -42.06
C LEU A 499 31.05 -0.14 -41.80
N GLN A 500 32.12 -0.33 -42.57
CA GLN A 500 33.04 -1.46 -42.48
C GLN A 500 34.46 -1.00 -42.16
N ARG A 501 35.31 -1.92 -41.71
CA ARG A 501 36.74 -1.65 -41.46
C ARG A 501 37.42 -1.17 -42.75
N ASN A 502 38.22 -0.11 -42.64
CA ASN A 502 38.89 0.59 -43.75
C ASN A 502 37.94 1.31 -44.75
N MET A 503 36.66 1.47 -44.42
CA MET A 503 35.73 2.30 -45.19
C MET A 503 35.57 3.69 -44.53
N GLU A 504 35.26 4.70 -45.33
CA GLU A 504 34.75 6.00 -44.88
C GLU A 504 33.39 6.20 -45.55
N ALA A 505 32.34 6.43 -44.76
CA ALA A 505 30.96 6.53 -45.23
C ALA A 505 30.38 7.93 -44.96
N SER A 506 29.74 8.52 -45.97
CA SER A 506 29.00 9.78 -45.85
C SER A 506 27.62 9.56 -45.23
N LEU A 507 27.16 10.49 -44.39
CA LEU A 507 25.94 10.29 -43.60
C LEU A 507 24.75 11.08 -44.17
N PRO A 508 23.57 10.45 -44.37
CA PRO A 508 22.36 11.14 -44.80
C PRO A 508 21.76 11.94 -43.64
N GLN A 509 21.18 13.10 -43.96
CA GLN A 509 20.66 14.05 -42.97
C GLN A 509 21.73 14.47 -41.93
N SER A 510 23.00 14.61 -42.39
CA SER A 510 24.14 15.08 -41.59
C SER A 510 24.09 16.55 -41.20
N TYR A 511 23.36 17.37 -41.96
CA TYR A 511 23.29 18.82 -41.81
C TYR A 511 22.10 19.24 -40.94
N CYS A 512 22.36 20.11 -39.97
CA CYS A 512 21.33 20.78 -39.18
C CYS A 512 21.76 22.23 -38.89
N ALA A 513 20.80 23.14 -38.85
CA ALA A 513 21.01 24.54 -38.50
C ALA A 513 20.09 24.95 -37.33
N PHE A 514 20.59 25.84 -36.48
CA PHE A 514 19.96 26.30 -35.26
C PHE A 514 19.99 27.83 -35.21
N ASP A 515 18.83 28.45 -35.29
CA ASP A 515 18.64 29.89 -35.13
C ASP A 515 18.25 30.20 -33.68
N PHE A 516 19.09 30.97 -32.98
CA PHE A 516 18.91 31.28 -31.56
C PHE A 516 19.39 32.69 -31.21
N ALA A 517 18.84 33.24 -30.12
CA ALA A 517 19.17 34.56 -29.60
C ALA A 517 19.96 34.44 -28.29
N THR A 518 21.15 35.04 -28.22
CA THR A 518 21.96 35.04 -26.97
C THR A 518 22.90 36.24 -26.89
N LEU A 519 23.48 36.48 -25.71
CA LEU A 519 24.52 37.49 -25.52
C LEU A 519 25.87 36.96 -26.05
N PRO A 520 26.69 37.77 -26.74
CA PRO A 520 27.99 37.31 -27.27
C PRO A 520 28.93 36.69 -26.22
N GLN A 521 28.91 37.21 -24.98
CA GLN A 521 29.66 36.65 -23.85
C GLN A 521 29.11 35.28 -23.42
N GLN A 522 27.78 35.13 -23.35
CA GLN A 522 27.14 33.87 -22.97
C GLN A 522 27.40 32.76 -24.01
N LEU A 523 27.42 33.11 -25.29
CA LEU A 523 27.86 32.21 -26.36
C LEU A 523 29.31 31.77 -26.16
N GLN A 524 30.22 32.72 -25.92
CA GLN A 524 31.64 32.46 -25.70
C GLN A 524 31.88 31.54 -24.49
N ASP A 525 31.29 31.87 -23.34
CA ASP A 525 31.41 31.08 -22.11
C ASP A 525 30.88 29.65 -22.30
N THR A 526 29.72 29.50 -22.96
CA THR A 526 29.12 28.18 -23.17
C THR A 526 29.96 27.33 -24.13
N PHE A 527 30.43 27.90 -25.25
CA PHE A 527 31.28 27.19 -26.23
C PHE A 527 32.68 26.83 -25.68
N LEU A 528 33.15 27.54 -24.65
CA LEU A 528 34.38 27.22 -23.92
C LEU A 528 34.16 26.11 -22.87
N GLN A 529 33.04 26.13 -22.14
CA GLN A 529 32.80 25.23 -21.01
C GLN A 529 32.12 23.91 -21.38
N VAL A 530 31.28 23.90 -22.43
CA VAL A 530 30.42 22.75 -22.78
C VAL A 530 30.76 22.27 -24.20
N PRO A 531 31.36 21.09 -24.38
CA PRO A 531 31.53 20.50 -25.70
C PRO A 531 30.20 19.91 -26.22
N LEU A 532 30.03 19.93 -27.53
CA LEU A 532 28.96 19.22 -28.21
C LEU A 532 29.33 17.73 -28.31
N VAL A 533 28.56 16.86 -27.67
CA VAL A 533 28.79 15.41 -27.70
C VAL A 533 27.98 14.76 -28.82
N VAL A 534 28.68 14.09 -29.74
CA VAL A 534 28.10 13.30 -30.82
C VAL A 534 28.26 11.82 -30.50
N GLU A 535 27.16 11.10 -30.41
CA GLU A 535 27.10 9.66 -30.17
C GLU A 535 27.02 8.90 -31.49
N VAL A 536 27.78 7.80 -31.62
CA VAL A 536 27.66 6.86 -32.73
C VAL A 536 26.87 5.65 -32.25
N TRP A 537 25.74 5.39 -32.86
CA TRP A 537 24.84 4.26 -32.59
C TRP A 537 24.85 3.29 -33.76
N HIS A 538 24.87 1.99 -33.48
CA HIS A 538 24.57 0.92 -34.41
C HIS A 538 23.07 0.61 -34.33
N ARG A 539 22.36 0.70 -35.45
CA ARG A 539 20.92 0.46 -35.56
C ARG A 539 20.65 -0.46 -36.76
N ASP A 540 20.43 -1.73 -36.48
CA ASP A 540 20.04 -2.75 -37.47
C ASP A 540 18.56 -3.13 -37.25
N SER A 541 17.85 -3.54 -38.31
CA SER A 541 16.43 -3.89 -38.27
C SER A 541 16.11 -5.10 -37.38
N THR A 542 17.11 -5.93 -37.06
CA THR A 542 16.92 -7.18 -36.30
C THR A 542 17.44 -7.13 -34.86
N SER A 543 18.11 -6.04 -34.46
CA SER A 543 18.82 -5.94 -33.17
C SER A 543 18.57 -4.61 -32.45
N ARG A 544 18.81 -4.57 -31.13
CA ARG A 544 18.63 -3.34 -30.33
C ARG A 544 19.74 -2.33 -30.62
N ASP A 545 19.36 -1.06 -30.68
CA ASP A 545 20.27 0.09 -30.77
C ASP A 545 21.47 -0.03 -29.81
N GLN A 546 22.69 -0.01 -30.36
CA GLN A 546 23.92 -0.18 -29.60
C GLN A 546 24.84 1.04 -29.73
N LEU A 547 25.15 1.72 -28.62
CA LEU A 547 26.13 2.80 -28.59
C LEU A 547 27.55 2.26 -28.88
N ILE A 548 28.10 2.63 -30.04
CA ILE A 548 29.45 2.26 -30.50
C ILE A 548 30.52 3.19 -29.89
N GLY A 549 30.17 4.46 -29.65
CA GLY A 549 31.05 5.39 -28.95
C GLY A 549 30.56 6.82 -28.96
N ARG A 550 31.38 7.73 -28.41
CA ARG A 550 31.10 9.17 -28.35
C ARG A 550 32.32 9.95 -28.85
N ALA A 551 32.07 11.03 -29.58
CA ALA A 551 33.02 12.05 -30.00
C ALA A 551 32.66 13.40 -29.37
N SER A 552 33.66 14.25 -29.14
CA SER A 552 33.51 15.52 -28.41
C SER A 552 33.94 16.68 -29.30
N VAL A 553 32.97 17.41 -29.87
CA VAL A 553 33.18 18.59 -30.71
C VAL A 553 33.34 19.82 -29.81
N GLN A 554 34.55 20.40 -29.79
CA GLN A 554 34.83 21.59 -28.98
C GLN A 554 34.45 22.87 -29.74
N LEU A 555 33.28 23.43 -29.43
CA LEU A 555 32.70 24.56 -30.20
C LEU A 555 33.52 25.86 -30.10
N SER A 556 34.34 26.06 -29.07
CA SER A 556 35.22 27.23 -28.95
C SER A 556 36.24 27.37 -30.09
N HIS A 557 36.55 26.31 -30.84
CA HIS A 557 37.42 26.39 -32.01
C HIS A 557 36.86 27.33 -33.11
N LEU A 558 35.53 27.48 -33.20
CA LEU A 558 34.88 28.47 -34.08
C LEU A 558 35.24 29.90 -33.72
N LEU A 559 35.30 30.22 -32.42
CA LEU A 559 35.56 31.57 -31.92
C LEU A 559 36.96 32.05 -32.31
N SER A 560 37.91 31.11 -32.39
CA SER A 560 39.29 31.32 -32.90
C SER A 560 39.44 31.20 -34.42
N SER A 561 38.40 30.77 -35.16
CA SER A 561 38.45 30.62 -36.62
C SER A 561 38.26 31.97 -37.33
N GLU A 562 38.70 32.07 -38.59
CA GLU A 562 38.69 33.34 -39.33
C GLU A 562 37.26 33.91 -39.48
N ARG A 563 37.05 35.15 -39.03
CA ARG A 563 35.76 35.84 -39.04
C ARG A 563 35.56 36.57 -40.37
N SER A 564 35.11 35.83 -41.38
CA SER A 564 34.75 36.38 -42.69
C SER A 564 33.48 37.25 -42.60
N ARG A 565 33.39 38.31 -43.43
CA ARG A 565 32.16 39.10 -43.58
C ARG A 565 31.35 38.56 -44.74
N VAL A 566 30.07 38.30 -44.50
CA VAL A 566 29.10 37.86 -45.51
C VAL A 566 28.04 38.95 -45.65
N LEU A 567 27.49 39.12 -46.86
CA LEU A 567 26.35 39.98 -47.10
C LEU A 567 25.09 39.10 -47.11
N ALA A 568 24.18 39.31 -46.17
CA ALA A 568 22.90 38.62 -46.16
C ALA A 568 22.04 39.05 -47.36
N SER A 569 21.08 38.23 -47.77
CA SER A 569 20.12 38.55 -48.84
C SER A 569 19.28 39.80 -48.55
N THR A 570 19.17 40.19 -47.27
CA THR A 570 18.54 41.43 -46.79
C THR A 570 19.42 42.67 -46.90
N GLY A 571 20.67 42.55 -47.37
CA GLY A 571 21.65 43.64 -47.45
C GLY A 571 22.40 43.92 -46.13
N GLU A 572 22.19 43.08 -45.11
CA GLU A 572 22.79 43.25 -43.77
C GLU A 572 24.17 42.59 -43.68
N GLN A 573 25.05 43.14 -42.83
CA GLN A 573 26.40 42.61 -42.63
C GLN A 573 26.40 41.50 -41.58
N SER A 574 26.33 40.25 -42.03
CA SER A 574 26.60 39.10 -41.17
C SER A 574 28.09 38.76 -41.13
N TRP A 575 28.49 37.99 -40.13
CA TRP A 575 29.85 37.46 -40.03
C TRP A 575 29.83 35.96 -39.87
N ARG A 576 30.56 35.24 -40.73
CA ARG A 576 30.63 33.78 -40.76
C ARG A 576 32.01 33.31 -40.28
N GLN A 577 32.03 32.46 -39.26
CA GLN A 577 33.18 31.66 -38.84
C GLN A 577 32.87 30.19 -39.13
N THR A 578 33.77 29.50 -39.85
CA THR A 578 33.63 28.08 -40.18
C THR A 578 34.84 27.32 -39.69
N HIS A 579 34.62 26.15 -39.09
CA HIS A 579 35.65 25.25 -38.57
C HIS A 579 35.38 23.83 -39.07
N GLN A 580 36.43 23.15 -39.56
CA GLN A 580 36.40 21.74 -39.96
C GLN A 580 37.44 20.97 -39.14
N ASP A 581 37.09 19.77 -38.68
CA ASP A 581 38.05 18.88 -38.00
C ASP A 581 37.74 17.40 -38.29
N ARG A 582 38.61 16.52 -37.79
CA ARG A 582 38.41 15.07 -37.69
C ARG A 582 38.75 14.61 -36.28
N ILE A 583 37.76 14.07 -35.56
CA ILE A 583 37.88 13.73 -34.14
C ILE A 583 37.61 12.24 -33.88
N PRO A 584 38.30 11.62 -32.90
CA PRO A 584 38.11 10.21 -32.60
C PRO A 584 36.79 9.96 -31.86
N VAL A 585 36.05 8.95 -32.34
CA VAL A 585 34.94 8.31 -31.63
C VAL A 585 35.54 7.31 -30.65
N GLY A 586 35.98 7.78 -29.49
CA GLY A 586 36.67 6.99 -28.47
C GLY A 586 37.95 6.33 -29.01
N LYS A 587 37.88 5.03 -29.31
CA LYS A 587 38.94 4.24 -29.98
C LYS A 587 38.40 3.38 -31.14
N VAL A 588 37.21 3.73 -31.63
CA VAL A 588 36.37 2.82 -32.42
C VAL A 588 36.19 3.29 -33.86
N ALA A 589 36.07 4.59 -34.09
CA ALA A 589 35.99 5.22 -35.41
C ALA A 589 36.53 6.66 -35.37
N GLU A 590 36.54 7.35 -36.50
CA GLU A 590 36.91 8.76 -36.66
C GLU A 590 35.77 9.50 -37.38
N LEU A 591 35.36 10.65 -36.84
CA LEU A 591 34.25 11.47 -37.31
C LEU A 591 34.79 12.77 -37.91
N SER A 592 34.51 13.04 -39.20
CA SER A 592 34.73 14.36 -39.78
C SER A 592 33.47 15.20 -39.69
N TYR A 593 33.62 16.46 -39.31
CA TYR A 593 32.51 17.42 -39.25
C TYR A 593 32.93 18.78 -39.78
N VAL A 594 31.96 19.57 -40.23
CA VAL A 594 32.06 21.03 -40.32
C VAL A 594 31.07 21.64 -39.33
N THR A 595 31.50 22.69 -38.66
CA THR A 595 30.61 23.63 -37.97
C THR A 595 30.74 25.00 -38.58
N THR A 596 29.63 25.75 -38.64
CA THR A 596 29.61 27.16 -39.01
C THR A 596 28.81 27.95 -37.98
N LEU A 597 29.28 29.14 -37.64
CA LEU A 597 28.60 30.11 -36.80
C LEU A 597 28.45 31.40 -37.60
N GLU A 598 27.21 31.86 -37.73
CA GLU A 598 26.86 33.15 -38.33
C GLU A 598 26.32 34.10 -37.27
N ASP A 599 27.00 35.24 -37.10
CA ASP A 599 26.54 36.38 -36.31
C ASP A 599 25.74 37.29 -37.24
N LEU A 600 24.42 37.30 -37.10
CA LEU A 600 23.48 38.10 -37.90
C LEU A 600 23.24 39.49 -37.30
N GLY A 601 23.92 39.82 -36.19
CA GLY A 601 23.76 41.09 -35.48
C GLY A 601 22.63 41.10 -34.44
N LEU A 602 22.28 42.30 -33.96
CA LEU A 602 21.36 42.50 -32.84
C LEU A 602 19.93 42.03 -33.17
N VAL A 603 19.30 41.33 -32.22
CA VAL A 603 17.94 40.78 -32.36
C VAL A 603 16.92 41.90 -32.55
N ARG A 604 16.29 41.93 -33.73
CA ARG A 604 15.15 42.80 -34.03
C ARG A 604 13.87 42.12 -33.55
N ALA A 605 13.37 42.52 -32.39
CA ALA A 605 12.01 42.18 -31.98
C ALA A 605 11.01 42.78 -33.01
N ARG A 606 9.94 42.09 -33.43
CA ARG A 606 9.20 41.03 -32.73
C ARG A 606 8.82 39.87 -33.66
N GLU A 607 8.31 38.81 -33.02
CA GLU A 607 7.65 37.62 -33.58
C GLU A 607 8.57 36.52 -34.15
N VAL A 608 8.30 35.30 -33.71
CA VAL A 608 8.94 34.06 -34.17
C VAL A 608 7.91 33.35 -35.03
N ILE A 609 8.20 33.19 -36.32
CA ILE A 609 7.36 32.48 -37.28
C ILE A 609 8.20 31.33 -37.84
N VAL A 610 7.73 30.10 -37.64
CA VAL A 610 8.30 28.92 -38.31
C VAL A 610 7.65 28.83 -39.69
N SER A 611 8.46 28.98 -40.74
CA SER A 611 8.01 28.96 -42.14
C SER A 611 8.72 27.87 -42.92
N ASP A 612 7.97 27.17 -43.77
CA ASP A 612 8.44 26.04 -44.56
C ASP A 612 9.02 26.47 -45.93
N SER A 613 9.39 25.50 -46.76
CA SER A 613 10.54 25.60 -47.66
C SER A 613 10.27 26.09 -49.09
N SER A 614 11.25 26.85 -49.61
CA SER A 614 11.73 26.87 -51.01
C SER A 614 10.88 27.43 -52.17
N GLN A 615 11.48 28.34 -52.95
CA GLN A 615 11.63 28.19 -54.42
C GLN A 615 12.72 29.12 -55.01
N ASN A 616 13.15 28.83 -56.24
CA ASN A 616 14.29 29.46 -56.94
C ASN A 616 13.93 30.78 -57.65
N GLU A 617 14.89 31.69 -57.82
CA GLU A 617 15.56 31.87 -59.13
C GLU A 617 16.90 32.63 -59.03
N ALA A 618 17.64 32.69 -60.15
CA ALA A 618 19.08 32.95 -60.18
C ALA A 618 19.49 34.38 -60.59
N ALA A 619 20.72 34.76 -60.23
CA ALA A 619 21.38 35.98 -60.69
C ALA A 619 22.47 35.67 -61.73
N VAL A 620 22.86 36.66 -62.55
CA VAL A 620 24.26 36.90 -63.02
C VAL A 620 24.36 38.29 -63.71
N PRO A 621 25.52 38.99 -63.69
CA PRO A 621 25.58 40.46 -63.82
C PRO A 621 26.63 40.97 -64.86
N THR A 622 27.29 42.12 -64.57
CA THR A 622 28.59 42.64 -65.11
C THR A 622 28.64 43.13 -66.58
N GLN A 623 29.45 44.14 -66.98
CA GLN A 623 30.10 45.31 -66.32
C GLN A 623 30.59 46.33 -67.40
N PRO A 624 31.13 47.54 -67.06
CA PRO A 624 31.51 48.59 -68.02
C PRO A 624 33.01 48.62 -68.41
N SER A 625 33.40 49.58 -69.26
CA SER A 625 34.79 49.93 -69.62
C SER A 625 35.06 51.45 -69.53
N SER A 626 36.32 51.92 -69.57
CA SER A 626 36.71 53.22 -68.99
C SER A 626 37.92 53.95 -69.63
N HIS A 627 37.97 55.29 -69.45
CA HIS A 627 39.14 56.20 -69.56
C HIS A 627 39.75 56.46 -70.97
N PRO A 628 40.71 57.41 -71.18
CA PRO A 628 41.33 58.42 -70.27
C PRO A 628 41.48 59.89 -70.81
N ALA A 629 41.97 60.79 -69.91
CA ALA A 629 42.86 61.95 -70.14
C ALA A 629 42.34 63.35 -70.65
N ALA A 630 43.19 64.36 -70.37
CA ALA A 630 43.08 65.84 -70.63
C ALA A 630 44.50 66.36 -71.07
N PRO A 631 44.92 67.68 -71.14
CA PRO A 631 44.39 68.93 -70.53
C PRO A 631 44.55 70.28 -71.33
N SER A 632 44.37 71.43 -70.62
CA SER A 632 45.01 72.78 -70.77
C SER A 632 44.50 73.93 -71.69
N LEU A 633 43.85 74.93 -71.06
CA LEU A 633 44.13 76.40 -70.98
C LEU A 633 44.44 77.33 -72.21
N SER A 634 43.48 78.22 -72.52
CA SER A 634 43.55 79.73 -72.43
C SER A 634 44.07 80.70 -73.55
N VAL A 635 43.31 81.82 -73.72
CA VAL A 635 43.59 83.20 -74.27
C VAL A 635 43.70 83.47 -75.80
N ALA A 636 43.46 84.74 -76.22
CA ALA A 636 43.47 85.38 -77.57
C ALA A 636 43.98 86.87 -77.44
N PRO A 637 43.81 87.90 -78.35
CA PRO A 637 43.30 88.00 -79.75
C PRO A 637 44.08 88.97 -80.73
N LEU A 638 43.47 89.34 -81.90
CA LEU A 638 43.70 90.52 -82.82
C LEU A 638 44.67 90.44 -84.06
N GLY A 639 44.41 91.28 -85.11
CA GLY A 639 45.08 91.38 -86.45
C GLY A 639 45.74 92.77 -86.74
N PRO A 640 45.74 93.42 -87.96
CA PRO A 640 45.14 93.11 -89.30
C PRO A 640 45.85 93.60 -90.65
N VAL A 641 45.36 93.14 -91.85
CA VAL A 641 45.21 93.84 -93.20
C VAL A 641 46.43 94.23 -94.16
N ALA A 642 46.15 94.46 -95.48
CA ALA A 642 47.06 94.70 -96.68
C ALA A 642 46.44 95.79 -97.67
N PRO A 643 46.60 95.92 -99.05
CA PRO A 643 47.38 95.25 -100.15
C PRO A 643 47.89 96.07 -101.45
N THR A 644 48.67 95.41 -102.35
CA THR A 644 48.75 95.45 -103.89
C THR A 644 49.00 96.66 -104.87
N ALA A 645 49.96 96.46 -105.83
CA ALA A 645 49.96 96.61 -107.34
C ALA A 645 49.63 97.98 -108.07
N PRO A 646 49.62 98.15 -109.45
CA PRO A 646 50.00 97.32 -110.64
C PRO A 646 50.79 98.05 -111.81
N ARG A 647 51.05 97.37 -112.97
CA ARG A 647 51.36 97.94 -114.33
C ARG A 647 50.97 96.95 -115.48
N ASP A 648 50.78 97.43 -116.73
CA ASP A 648 50.37 96.64 -117.92
C ASP A 648 51.04 97.16 -119.23
N THR A 649 51.60 96.28 -120.08
CA THR A 649 52.13 96.57 -121.44
C THR A 649 51.97 95.35 -122.37
N GLN A 650 52.27 95.50 -123.67
CA GLN A 650 51.93 94.48 -124.69
C GLN A 650 52.70 93.16 -124.53
N GLU A 651 53.93 93.22 -124.01
CA GLU A 651 54.81 92.05 -123.79
C GLU A 651 54.23 91.12 -122.70
N TYR A 652 53.62 91.71 -121.68
CA TYR A 652 52.94 91.00 -120.59
C TYR A 652 51.80 90.12 -121.11
N ARG A 653 51.11 90.53 -122.18
CA ARG A 653 49.98 89.77 -122.77
C ARG A 653 50.44 88.50 -123.48
N THR A 654 51.58 88.55 -124.16
CA THR A 654 52.17 87.36 -124.81
C THR A 654 52.85 86.43 -123.80
N ALA A 655 53.42 86.98 -122.71
CA ALA A 655 53.88 86.18 -121.58
C ALA A 655 52.72 85.43 -120.90
N LEU A 656 51.60 86.12 -120.66
CA LEU A 656 50.39 85.56 -120.06
C LEU A 656 49.77 84.44 -120.93
N GLU A 657 49.77 84.58 -122.26
CA GLU A 657 49.29 83.53 -123.17
C GLU A 657 50.14 82.25 -123.10
N LEU A 658 51.46 82.38 -122.97
CA LEU A 658 52.37 81.24 -122.75
C LEU A 658 52.29 80.66 -121.34
N GLU A 659 52.01 81.50 -120.33
CA GLU A 659 51.82 81.08 -118.94
C GLU A 659 50.52 80.27 -118.80
N LEU A 660 49.42 80.73 -119.40
CA LEU A 660 48.15 79.99 -119.51
C LEU A 660 48.31 78.66 -120.25
N TRP A 661 49.02 78.63 -121.38
CA TRP A 661 49.27 77.36 -122.08
C TRP A 661 50.12 76.39 -121.25
N LYS A 662 51.10 76.90 -120.50
CA LYS A 662 51.90 76.09 -119.57
C LYS A 662 51.04 75.55 -118.43
N GLU A 663 50.17 76.38 -117.85
CA GLU A 663 49.20 75.98 -116.82
C GLU A 663 48.26 74.88 -117.35
N GLU A 664 47.70 75.01 -118.55
CA GLU A 664 46.91 73.96 -119.22
C GLU A 664 47.69 72.64 -119.40
N GLN A 665 48.98 72.70 -119.77
CA GLN A 665 49.79 71.47 -119.91
C GLN A 665 50.19 70.85 -118.56
N GLU A 666 50.39 71.67 -117.52
CA GLU A 666 50.68 71.19 -116.16
C GLU A 666 49.43 70.55 -115.53
N ASP A 667 48.24 71.16 -115.66
CA ASP A 667 46.96 70.55 -115.27
C ASP A 667 46.70 69.21 -115.99
N LEU A 668 46.94 69.17 -117.32
CA LEU A 668 46.82 67.94 -118.11
C LEU A 668 47.82 66.85 -117.69
N PHE A 669 48.97 67.21 -117.12
CA PHE A 669 49.92 66.25 -116.54
C PHE A 669 49.49 65.80 -115.15
N ASP A 670 49.06 66.73 -114.30
CA ASP A 670 48.63 66.48 -112.93
C ASP A 670 47.38 65.57 -112.89
N ASP A 671 46.39 65.81 -113.77
CA ASP A 671 45.23 64.92 -113.89
C ASP A 671 45.61 63.53 -114.45
N GLN A 672 46.63 63.42 -115.30
CA GLN A 672 47.17 62.12 -115.71
C GLN A 672 47.91 61.40 -114.57
N LEU A 673 48.58 62.12 -113.68
CA LEU A 673 49.25 61.57 -112.50
C LEU A 673 48.21 61.12 -111.47
N ARG A 674 47.30 62.01 -111.06
CA ARG A 674 46.16 61.73 -110.15
C ARG A 674 45.35 60.53 -110.64
N LYS A 675 45.09 60.40 -111.94
CA LYS A 675 44.38 59.26 -112.54
C LYS A 675 45.15 57.94 -112.44
N LYS A 676 46.49 57.95 -112.53
CA LYS A 676 47.33 56.76 -112.32
C LYS A 676 47.39 56.38 -110.85
N GLU A 677 47.54 57.35 -109.95
CA GLU A 677 47.55 57.14 -108.50
C GLU A 677 46.22 56.59 -107.99
N LEU A 678 45.10 57.19 -108.43
CA LEU A 678 43.74 56.72 -108.16
C LEU A 678 43.55 55.28 -108.64
N SER A 679 43.99 54.94 -109.87
CA SER A 679 43.90 53.58 -110.41
C SER A 679 44.73 52.57 -109.61
N HIS A 680 45.93 52.94 -109.17
CA HIS A 680 46.78 52.09 -108.34
C HIS A 680 46.18 51.88 -106.94
N MET A 681 45.69 52.95 -106.31
CA MET A 681 45.00 52.89 -105.02
C MET A 681 43.71 52.06 -105.09
N GLN A 682 42.94 52.17 -106.18
CA GLN A 682 41.76 51.34 -106.44
C GLN A 682 42.13 49.85 -106.52
N ALA A 683 43.17 49.49 -107.28
CA ALA A 683 43.64 48.11 -107.40
C ALA A 683 44.10 47.52 -106.04
N LEU A 684 44.84 48.30 -105.24
CA LEU A 684 45.23 47.91 -103.88
C LEU A 684 44.00 47.73 -102.96
N ALA A 685 43.02 48.63 -103.04
CA ALA A 685 41.77 48.52 -102.28
C ALA A 685 40.92 47.32 -102.72
N GLU A 686 41.02 46.86 -103.97
CA GLU A 686 40.34 45.65 -104.47
C GLU A 686 41.03 44.37 -104.00
N GLU A 687 42.35 44.27 -104.11
CA GLU A 687 43.13 43.13 -103.59
C GLU A 687 43.08 43.04 -102.06
N TRP A 688 42.92 44.16 -101.34
CA TRP A 688 42.63 44.17 -99.91
C TRP A 688 41.21 43.64 -99.62
N ARG A 689 40.16 44.22 -100.23
CA ARG A 689 38.76 43.76 -100.08
C ARG A 689 38.59 42.29 -100.47
N LYS A 690 39.39 41.78 -101.41
CA LYS A 690 39.41 40.37 -101.83
C LYS A 690 40.00 39.47 -100.74
N ARG A 691 41.20 39.79 -100.23
CA ARG A 691 41.79 39.04 -99.11
C ARG A 691 40.93 39.10 -97.85
N ASP A 692 40.24 40.22 -97.61
CA ASP A 692 39.34 40.35 -96.47
C ASP A 692 38.14 39.40 -96.58
N ARG A 693 37.50 39.35 -97.76
CA ARG A 693 36.46 38.36 -98.09
C ARG A 693 36.96 36.91 -98.03
N GLU A 694 38.20 36.64 -98.43
CA GLU A 694 38.83 35.31 -98.33
C GLU A 694 39.05 34.90 -96.86
N ARG A 695 39.48 35.84 -95.99
CA ARG A 695 39.59 35.62 -94.54
C ARG A 695 38.24 35.40 -93.88
N GLU A 696 37.25 36.26 -94.16
CA GLU A 696 35.88 36.08 -93.67
C GLU A 696 35.30 34.72 -94.08
N ALA A 697 35.49 34.29 -95.32
CA ALA A 697 34.97 33.00 -95.81
C ALA A 697 35.61 31.82 -95.06
N LEU A 698 36.90 31.91 -94.72
CA LEU A 698 37.59 30.89 -93.92
C LEU A 698 37.08 30.87 -92.45
N VAL A 699 36.86 32.04 -91.85
CA VAL A 699 36.28 32.15 -90.50
C VAL A 699 34.86 31.59 -90.47
N LYS A 700 33.98 32.03 -91.39
CA LYS A 700 32.60 31.54 -91.53
C LYS A 700 32.53 30.03 -91.77
N LYS A 701 33.46 29.46 -92.55
CA LYS A 701 33.59 28.01 -92.69
C LYS A 701 33.94 27.33 -91.36
N LYS A 702 34.85 27.91 -90.56
CA LYS A 702 35.23 27.36 -89.26
C LYS A 702 34.12 27.49 -88.21
N GLU A 703 33.37 28.59 -88.20
CA GLU A 703 32.19 28.78 -87.36
C GLU A 703 31.15 27.67 -87.62
N VAL A 704 30.86 27.35 -88.89
CA VAL A 704 29.97 26.24 -89.26
C VAL A 704 30.53 24.86 -88.88
N GLU A 705 31.83 24.62 -89.07
CA GLU A 705 32.48 23.37 -88.63
C GLU A 705 32.41 23.18 -87.10
N TYR A 706 32.60 24.24 -86.31
CA TYR A 706 32.47 24.18 -84.85
C TYR A 706 31.02 24.04 -84.39
N SER A 707 30.07 24.76 -85.00
CA SER A 707 28.64 24.66 -84.66
C SER A 707 28.09 23.24 -84.92
N LEU A 708 28.49 22.59 -86.01
CA LEU A 708 28.14 21.20 -86.28
C LEU A 708 28.75 20.22 -85.25
N LEU A 709 30.00 20.48 -84.82
CA LEU A 709 30.65 19.67 -83.78
C LEU A 709 29.97 19.86 -82.41
N GLU A 710 29.53 21.09 -82.10
CA GLU A 710 28.76 21.40 -80.90
C GLU A 710 27.40 20.68 -80.88
N GLU A 711 26.64 20.73 -81.99
CA GLU A 711 25.38 19.97 -82.11
C GLU A 711 25.61 18.47 -81.91
N GLN A 712 26.68 17.93 -82.49
CA GLN A 712 27.06 16.52 -82.29
C GLN A 712 27.39 16.22 -80.83
N LEU A 713 28.14 17.08 -80.14
CA LEU A 713 28.47 16.92 -78.72
C LEU A 713 27.21 16.97 -77.84
N GLN A 714 26.36 18.00 -77.99
CA GLN A 714 25.07 18.12 -77.28
C GLN A 714 24.17 16.89 -77.53
N LYS A 715 24.17 16.37 -78.77
CA LYS A 715 23.45 15.15 -79.14
C LYS A 715 24.07 13.88 -78.55
N THR A 716 25.38 13.81 -78.34
CA THR A 716 25.99 12.68 -77.62
C THR A 716 25.68 12.74 -76.11
N LEU A 717 25.81 13.89 -75.47
CA LEU A 717 25.52 14.10 -74.05
C LEU A 717 24.07 13.73 -73.71
N SER A 718 23.11 14.30 -74.43
CA SER A 718 21.68 14.00 -74.24
C SER A 718 21.28 12.54 -74.57
N ASN A 719 22.13 11.78 -75.26
CA ASN A 719 21.98 10.34 -75.48
C ASN A 719 22.76 9.48 -74.45
N LEU A 720 23.71 10.06 -73.71
CA LEU A 720 24.34 9.41 -72.56
C LEU A 720 23.46 9.56 -71.32
N GLU A 721 22.99 10.77 -71.01
CA GLU A 721 22.04 11.03 -69.91
C GLU A 721 20.81 10.12 -69.95
N LYS A 722 20.25 9.87 -71.14
CA LYS A 722 19.09 8.98 -71.31
C LYS A 722 19.41 7.52 -70.97
N ARG A 723 20.62 7.05 -71.31
CA ARG A 723 21.08 5.70 -70.97
C ARG A 723 21.40 5.58 -69.49
N GLU A 724 22.03 6.59 -68.92
CA GLU A 724 22.31 6.69 -67.47
C GLU A 724 21.01 6.64 -66.67
N LYS A 725 20.03 7.50 -66.99
CA LYS A 725 18.71 7.51 -66.36
C LYS A 725 18.00 6.15 -66.49
N GLN A 726 18.07 5.51 -67.67
CA GLN A 726 17.47 4.19 -67.90
C GLN A 726 18.21 3.04 -67.15
N LEU A 727 19.53 3.13 -66.99
CA LEU A 727 20.30 2.16 -66.19
C LEU A 727 19.96 2.31 -64.71
N VAL A 728 19.99 3.54 -64.17
CA VAL A 728 19.62 3.82 -62.78
C VAL A 728 18.19 3.36 -62.47
N GLU A 729 17.23 3.61 -63.36
CA GLU A 729 15.85 3.10 -63.22
C GLU A 729 15.80 1.56 -63.22
N SER A 730 16.56 0.90 -64.11
CA SER A 730 16.63 -0.56 -64.18
C SER A 730 17.35 -1.20 -63.00
N GLU A 731 18.35 -0.53 -62.42
CA GLU A 731 19.10 -1.00 -61.26
C GLU A 731 18.26 -0.83 -59.99
N LEU A 732 17.66 0.34 -59.78
CA LEU A 732 16.70 0.58 -58.70
C LEU A 732 15.53 -0.40 -58.73
N GLN A 733 14.97 -0.70 -59.92
CA GLN A 733 13.89 -1.69 -60.07
C GLN A 733 14.37 -3.14 -59.90
N ARG A 734 15.67 -3.42 -59.98
CA ARG A 734 16.25 -4.73 -59.64
C ARG A 734 16.51 -4.85 -58.13
N GLU A 735 16.97 -3.77 -57.51
CA GLU A 735 17.26 -3.68 -56.08
C GLU A 735 15.98 -3.73 -55.25
N LEU A 736 14.95 -2.94 -55.61
CA LEU A 736 13.64 -2.99 -54.94
C LEU A 736 12.99 -4.39 -55.02
N ARG A 737 13.19 -5.12 -56.13
CA ARG A 737 12.77 -6.52 -56.23
C ARG A 737 13.57 -7.43 -55.30
N ALA A 738 14.88 -7.28 -55.25
CA ALA A 738 15.76 -8.09 -54.42
C ALA A 738 15.56 -7.85 -52.91
N GLU A 739 15.27 -6.60 -52.52
CA GLU A 739 14.89 -6.21 -51.17
C GLU A 739 13.53 -6.82 -50.79
N HIS A 740 12.49 -6.64 -51.62
CA HIS A 740 11.19 -7.26 -51.37
C HIS A 740 11.27 -8.79 -51.24
N ASP A 741 12.06 -9.43 -52.10
CA ASP A 741 12.40 -10.85 -52.06
C ASP A 741 13.12 -11.27 -50.77
N LEU A 742 14.01 -10.43 -50.23
CA LEU A 742 14.74 -10.66 -48.99
C LEU A 742 13.80 -10.51 -47.78
N THR A 743 13.12 -9.36 -47.68
CA THR A 743 12.12 -9.04 -46.66
C THR A 743 11.02 -10.10 -46.59
N GLN A 744 10.57 -10.65 -47.73
CA GLN A 744 9.62 -11.77 -47.75
C GLN A 744 10.22 -13.08 -47.18
N ARG A 745 11.48 -13.41 -47.47
CA ARG A 745 12.15 -14.59 -46.90
C ARG A 745 12.38 -14.43 -45.40
N GLU A 746 12.74 -13.24 -44.94
CA GLU A 746 12.94 -12.94 -43.52
C GLU A 746 11.63 -13.00 -42.73
N LEU A 747 10.51 -12.53 -43.30
CA LEU A 747 9.17 -12.74 -42.76
C LEU A 747 8.78 -14.23 -42.68
N GLN A 748 9.15 -15.04 -43.66
CA GLN A 748 8.89 -16.50 -43.63
C GLN A 748 9.79 -17.22 -42.60
N GLU A 749 11.07 -16.85 -42.53
CA GLU A 749 12.07 -17.41 -41.61
C GLU A 749 11.75 -17.06 -40.14
N SER A 750 11.38 -15.81 -39.87
CA SER A 750 10.95 -15.35 -38.54
C SER A 750 9.61 -15.95 -38.12
N SER A 751 8.63 -16.03 -39.02
CA SER A 751 7.36 -16.73 -38.78
C SER A 751 7.58 -18.22 -38.44
N ARG A 752 8.47 -18.90 -39.19
CA ARG A 752 8.87 -20.29 -38.90
C ARG A 752 9.50 -20.45 -37.52
N ARG A 753 10.41 -19.56 -37.12
CA ARG A 753 11.04 -19.58 -35.79
C ARG A 753 10.03 -19.34 -34.68
N LEU A 754 9.18 -18.31 -34.83
CA LEU A 754 8.11 -18.01 -33.86
C LEU A 754 7.12 -19.19 -33.71
N GLN A 755 6.80 -19.89 -34.80
CA GLN A 755 5.98 -21.10 -34.73
C GLN A 755 6.70 -22.23 -33.98
N GLN A 756 8.00 -22.45 -34.25
CA GLN A 756 8.80 -23.46 -33.53
C GLN A 756 8.93 -23.15 -32.03
N ASP A 757 9.09 -21.87 -31.65
CA ASP A 757 9.12 -21.42 -30.25
C ASP A 757 7.75 -21.61 -29.56
N CYS A 758 6.64 -21.39 -30.28
CA CYS A 758 5.30 -21.68 -29.80
C CYS A 758 5.09 -23.19 -29.61
N ASP A 759 5.43 -24.02 -30.60
CA ASP A 759 5.30 -25.48 -30.52
C ASP A 759 6.17 -26.07 -29.41
N HIS A 760 7.41 -25.58 -29.23
CA HIS A 760 8.29 -25.97 -28.13
C HIS A 760 7.70 -25.59 -26.77
N ARG A 761 7.20 -24.36 -26.60
CA ARG A 761 6.56 -23.89 -25.36
C ARG A 761 5.33 -24.73 -25.01
N VAL A 762 4.51 -25.08 -26.01
CA VAL A 762 3.36 -25.97 -25.85
C VAL A 762 3.79 -27.40 -25.50
N ALA A 763 4.90 -27.91 -26.05
CA ALA A 763 5.46 -29.20 -25.65
C ALA A 763 5.93 -29.20 -24.18
N MET A 764 6.67 -28.16 -23.75
CA MET A 764 7.15 -28.03 -22.37
C MET A 764 6.00 -27.96 -21.35
N GLU A 765 4.93 -27.22 -21.65
CA GLU A 765 3.74 -27.20 -20.78
C GLU A 765 2.96 -28.54 -20.81
N ARG A 766 2.90 -29.26 -21.93
CA ARG A 766 2.32 -30.62 -21.98
C ARG A 766 3.09 -31.60 -21.09
N ASP A 767 4.42 -31.54 -21.10
CA ASP A 767 5.26 -32.41 -20.28
C ASP A 767 5.18 -32.05 -18.79
N LYS A 768 5.09 -30.76 -18.46
CA LYS A 768 4.80 -30.26 -17.11
C LYS A 768 3.42 -30.71 -16.61
N VAL A 769 2.38 -30.65 -17.44
CA VAL A 769 1.05 -31.19 -17.10
C VAL A 769 1.14 -32.70 -16.84
N ARG A 770 1.80 -33.46 -17.72
CA ARG A 770 1.99 -34.91 -17.58
C ARG A 770 2.65 -35.28 -16.24
N LEU A 771 3.74 -34.61 -15.87
CA LEU A 771 4.43 -34.83 -14.59
C LEU A 771 3.53 -34.50 -13.38
N MET A 772 2.70 -33.45 -13.47
CA MET A 772 1.74 -33.11 -12.42
C MET A 772 0.56 -34.11 -12.34
N GLU A 773 0.16 -34.72 -13.46
CA GLU A 773 -0.83 -35.80 -13.50
C GLU A 773 -0.28 -37.12 -12.92
N GLU A 774 0.98 -37.46 -13.22
CA GLU A 774 1.70 -38.60 -12.63
C GLU A 774 1.86 -38.43 -11.10
N GLU A 775 2.27 -37.24 -10.63
CA GLU A 775 2.36 -36.93 -9.19
C GLU A 775 0.98 -36.95 -8.52
N ARG A 776 -0.05 -36.39 -9.16
CA ARG A 776 -1.44 -36.46 -8.69
C ARG A 776 -1.91 -37.92 -8.56
N GLY A 777 -1.58 -38.77 -9.54
CA GLY A 777 -1.85 -40.21 -9.49
C GLY A 777 -1.17 -40.88 -8.29
N ARG A 778 0.11 -40.56 -8.04
CA ARG A 778 0.88 -41.05 -6.89
C ARG A 778 0.25 -40.64 -5.55
N LEU A 779 -0.16 -39.38 -5.42
CA LEU A 779 -0.81 -38.87 -4.21
C LEU A 779 -2.19 -39.48 -3.98
N LEU A 780 -2.99 -39.67 -5.04
CA LEU A 780 -4.29 -40.35 -4.95
C LEU A 780 -4.13 -41.83 -4.52
N GLN A 781 -3.10 -42.53 -5.00
CA GLN A 781 -2.79 -43.89 -4.53
C GLN A 781 -2.40 -43.90 -3.04
N GLN A 782 -1.55 -42.97 -2.60
CA GLN A 782 -1.18 -42.87 -1.17
C GLN A 782 -2.39 -42.59 -0.26
N ILE A 783 -3.36 -41.79 -0.73
CA ILE A 783 -4.63 -41.56 -0.03
C ILE A 783 -5.46 -42.84 0.02
N ALA A 784 -5.61 -43.57 -1.10
CA ALA A 784 -6.34 -44.84 -1.15
C ALA A 784 -5.71 -45.91 -0.24
N ASP A 785 -4.38 -46.03 -0.21
CA ASP A 785 -3.63 -46.93 0.67
C ASP A 785 -3.73 -46.50 2.15
N GLY A 786 -3.88 -45.20 2.41
CA GLY A 786 -4.20 -44.64 3.72
C GLY A 786 -5.60 -45.00 4.19
N GLU A 787 -6.61 -44.76 3.34
CA GLU A 787 -8.00 -45.13 3.59
C GLU A 787 -8.18 -46.64 3.81
N PHE A 788 -7.49 -47.48 3.03
CA PHE A 788 -7.55 -48.93 3.20
C PHE A 788 -7.04 -49.35 4.59
N ARG A 789 -5.87 -48.83 5.00
CA ARG A 789 -5.31 -49.09 6.33
C ARG A 789 -6.20 -48.55 7.45
N TYR A 790 -6.81 -47.38 7.28
CA TYR A 790 -7.79 -46.84 8.23
C TYR A 790 -9.02 -47.77 8.36
N LYS A 791 -9.61 -48.18 7.23
CA LYS A 791 -10.77 -49.10 7.19
C LYS A 791 -10.44 -50.49 7.71
N GLN A 792 -9.19 -50.92 7.68
CA GLN A 792 -8.73 -52.13 8.37
C GLN A 792 -8.63 -51.90 9.88
N LEU A 793 -7.94 -50.85 10.34
CA LEU A 793 -7.78 -50.54 11.76
C LEU A 793 -9.13 -50.27 12.45
N GLU A 794 -10.09 -49.68 11.75
CA GLU A 794 -11.47 -49.48 12.22
C GLU A 794 -12.19 -50.82 12.47
N LYS A 795 -12.01 -51.82 11.61
CA LYS A 795 -12.53 -53.19 11.82
C LYS A 795 -11.84 -53.88 12.99
N GLU A 796 -10.52 -53.75 13.11
CA GLU A 796 -9.75 -54.28 14.23
C GLU A 796 -10.21 -53.66 15.57
N PHE A 797 -10.50 -52.36 15.58
CA PHE A 797 -11.05 -51.66 16.74
C PHE A 797 -12.50 -52.08 17.06
N GLN A 798 -13.34 -52.31 16.05
CA GLN A 798 -14.69 -52.86 16.23
C GLN A 798 -14.64 -54.26 16.86
N LEU A 799 -13.81 -55.16 16.33
CA LEU A 799 -13.58 -56.50 16.90
C LEU A 799 -13.03 -56.44 18.34
N TYR A 800 -12.10 -55.54 18.63
CA TYR A 800 -11.60 -55.32 20.00
C TYR A 800 -12.73 -54.85 20.95
N ARG A 801 -13.61 -53.95 20.50
CA ARG A 801 -14.76 -53.47 21.27
C ARG A 801 -15.76 -54.60 21.55
N GLU A 802 -16.02 -55.46 20.57
CA GLU A 802 -16.86 -56.65 20.74
C GLU A 802 -16.25 -57.64 21.76
N GLN A 803 -14.93 -57.87 21.69
CA GLN A 803 -14.22 -58.70 22.67
C GLN A 803 -14.32 -58.14 24.10
N GLN A 804 -14.20 -56.82 24.29
CA GLN A 804 -14.39 -56.20 25.61
C GLN A 804 -15.85 -56.32 26.11
N ASN A 805 -16.85 -56.27 25.23
CA ASN A 805 -18.26 -56.51 25.60
C ASN A 805 -18.55 -57.97 26.01
N ILE A 806 -17.74 -58.93 25.52
CA ILE A 806 -17.88 -60.36 25.84
C ILE A 806 -17.18 -60.73 27.17
N ARG A 807 -16.27 -59.87 27.64
CA ARG A 807 -15.41 -60.06 28.83
C ARG A 807 -16.22 -60.44 30.09
N PRO A 808 -15.76 -61.40 30.92
CA PRO A 808 -16.53 -61.91 32.04
C PRO A 808 -16.93 -60.83 33.06
N GLU A 809 -16.14 -59.77 33.20
CA GLU A 809 -16.45 -58.59 34.03
C GLU A 809 -17.83 -57.97 33.69
N PHE A 810 -18.18 -57.84 32.41
CA PHE A 810 -19.48 -57.29 31.98
C PHE A 810 -20.64 -58.26 32.26
N ARG A 811 -20.40 -59.57 32.08
CA ARG A 811 -21.38 -60.63 32.42
C ARG A 811 -21.64 -60.64 33.92
N LEU A 812 -20.59 -60.66 34.74
CA LEU A 812 -20.66 -60.59 36.20
C LEU A 812 -21.34 -59.29 36.65
N GLN A 813 -21.14 -58.16 35.99
CA GLN A 813 -21.87 -56.92 36.29
C GLN A 813 -23.37 -57.04 36.00
N SER A 814 -23.77 -57.73 34.92
CA SER A 814 -25.18 -58.01 34.66
C SER A 814 -25.80 -58.99 35.67
N GLU A 815 -25.02 -59.98 36.12
CA GLU A 815 -25.41 -60.96 37.13
C GLU A 815 -25.54 -60.32 38.53
N VAL A 816 -24.60 -59.44 38.91
CA VAL A 816 -24.68 -58.62 40.13
C VAL A 816 -25.91 -57.72 40.12
N ASN A 817 -26.26 -57.13 38.98
CA ASN A 817 -27.48 -56.32 38.85
C ASN A 817 -28.75 -57.18 39.04
N LEU A 818 -28.80 -58.37 38.44
CA LEU A 818 -29.92 -59.32 38.61
C LEU A 818 -30.05 -59.79 40.07
N LEU A 819 -28.95 -60.25 40.68
CA LEU A 819 -28.90 -60.67 42.09
C LEU A 819 -29.27 -59.52 43.05
N THR A 820 -28.97 -58.26 42.68
CA THR A 820 -29.38 -57.09 43.46
C THR A 820 -30.90 -56.88 43.39
N LEU A 821 -31.53 -57.08 42.22
CA LEU A 821 -32.99 -57.02 42.09
C LEU A 821 -33.68 -58.17 42.84
N GLU A 822 -33.16 -59.40 42.73
CA GLU A 822 -33.65 -60.56 43.48
C GLU A 822 -33.53 -60.35 44.99
N LYS A 823 -32.39 -59.82 45.47
CA LYS A 823 -32.19 -59.43 46.87
C LYS A 823 -33.28 -58.47 47.34
N VAL A 824 -33.55 -57.39 46.60
CA VAL A 824 -34.58 -56.39 46.96
C VAL A 824 -35.98 -57.04 47.00
N GLU A 825 -36.29 -57.98 46.09
CA GLU A 825 -37.57 -58.68 46.10
C GLU A 825 -37.68 -59.67 47.27
N LEU A 826 -36.58 -60.33 47.66
CA LEU A 826 -36.49 -61.19 48.84
C LEU A 826 -36.57 -60.39 50.14
N GLU A 827 -35.93 -59.23 50.24
CA GLU A 827 -36.07 -58.30 51.38
C GLU A 827 -37.52 -57.82 51.53
N ARG A 828 -38.21 -57.50 50.43
CA ARG A 828 -39.64 -57.17 50.42
C ARG A 828 -40.53 -58.34 50.87
N LYS A 829 -40.23 -59.57 50.42
CA LYS A 829 -40.92 -60.81 50.86
C LYS A 829 -40.68 -61.09 52.35
N LEU A 830 -39.45 -60.90 52.83
CA LEU A 830 -39.07 -61.06 54.24
C LEU A 830 -39.77 -60.04 55.13
N GLU A 831 -39.81 -58.77 54.73
CA GLU A 831 -40.46 -57.71 55.50
C GLU A 831 -41.98 -57.90 55.55
N SER A 832 -42.61 -58.27 54.42
CA SER A 832 -44.03 -58.66 54.37
C SER A 832 -44.33 -59.85 55.28
N THR A 833 -43.53 -60.91 55.22
CA THR A 833 -43.67 -62.10 56.08
C THR A 833 -43.47 -61.73 57.56
N THR A 834 -42.55 -60.83 57.87
CA THR A 834 -42.28 -60.35 59.24
C THR A 834 -43.44 -59.52 59.78
N LYS A 835 -44.03 -58.64 58.96
CA LYS A 835 -45.26 -57.88 59.30
C LYS A 835 -46.44 -58.83 59.56
N SER A 836 -46.63 -59.85 58.73
CA SER A 836 -47.65 -60.89 58.95
C SER A 836 -47.41 -61.72 60.21
N LYS A 837 -46.16 -62.15 60.48
CA LYS A 837 -45.77 -62.87 61.70
C LYS A 837 -46.00 -62.02 62.96
N LEU A 838 -45.70 -60.73 62.90
CA LEU A 838 -45.98 -59.79 63.99
C LEU A 838 -47.49 -59.63 64.22
N HIS A 839 -48.28 -59.50 63.15
CA HIS A 839 -49.74 -59.43 63.23
C HIS A 839 -50.35 -60.70 63.86
N TYR A 840 -49.95 -61.90 63.44
CA TYR A 840 -50.39 -63.15 64.06
C TYR A 840 -49.96 -63.27 65.53
N LYS A 841 -48.73 -62.84 65.89
CA LYS A 841 -48.28 -62.78 67.29
C LYS A 841 -49.16 -61.84 68.12
N GLN A 842 -49.58 -60.70 67.57
CA GLN A 842 -50.51 -59.78 68.22
C GLN A 842 -51.92 -60.38 68.37
N GLN A 843 -52.45 -61.03 67.33
CA GLN A 843 -53.75 -61.71 67.39
C GLN A 843 -53.76 -62.83 68.43
N TRP A 844 -52.72 -63.68 68.45
CA TRP A 844 -52.56 -64.72 69.46
C TRP A 844 -52.45 -64.14 70.88
N GLY A 845 -51.71 -63.03 71.05
CA GLY A 845 -51.63 -62.29 72.31
C GLY A 845 -52.97 -61.68 72.76
N ARG A 846 -53.88 -61.33 71.83
CA ARG A 846 -55.26 -60.92 72.15
C ARG A 846 -56.12 -62.11 72.54
N ALA A 847 -56.03 -63.22 71.81
CA ALA A 847 -56.76 -64.46 72.11
C ALA A 847 -56.39 -65.03 73.49
N LEU A 848 -55.10 -65.04 73.85
CA LEU A 848 -54.64 -65.42 75.20
C LEU A 848 -55.21 -64.51 76.30
N LYS A 849 -55.34 -63.20 76.04
CA LYS A 849 -55.95 -62.25 77.00
C LYS A 849 -57.46 -62.49 77.17
N GLU A 850 -58.19 -62.77 76.09
CA GLU A 850 -59.61 -63.15 76.22
C GLU A 850 -59.81 -64.52 76.87
N LEU A 851 -58.93 -65.50 76.63
CA LEU A 851 -58.96 -66.78 77.31
C LEU A 851 -58.68 -66.63 78.82
N ALA A 852 -57.72 -65.78 79.20
CA ALA A 852 -57.47 -65.43 80.59
C ALA A 852 -58.67 -64.73 81.24
N ARG A 853 -59.31 -63.78 80.54
CA ARG A 853 -60.56 -63.13 80.98
C ARG A 853 -61.70 -64.14 81.14
N PHE A 854 -61.87 -65.09 80.22
CA PHE A 854 -62.86 -66.16 80.35
C PHE A 854 -62.60 -67.06 81.56
N LYS A 855 -61.34 -67.45 81.79
CA LYS A 855 -60.96 -68.25 82.96
C LYS A 855 -61.22 -67.48 84.27
N GLN A 856 -60.92 -66.19 84.30
CA GLN A 856 -61.23 -65.33 85.45
C GLN A 856 -62.74 -65.24 85.70
N ARG A 857 -63.55 -64.96 84.67
CA ARG A 857 -65.03 -64.93 84.78
C ARG A 857 -65.58 -66.27 85.31
N GLU A 858 -65.05 -67.41 84.86
CA GLU A 858 -65.47 -68.72 85.39
C GLU A 858 -65.02 -68.96 86.83
N GLN A 859 -63.88 -68.44 87.27
CA GLN A 859 -63.48 -68.47 88.68
C GLN A 859 -64.36 -67.56 89.56
N GLU A 860 -64.76 -66.40 89.06
CA GLU A 860 -65.71 -65.48 89.71
C GLU A 860 -67.13 -66.09 89.77
N ASN A 861 -67.58 -66.76 88.70
CA ASN A 861 -68.82 -67.54 88.65
C ASN A 861 -68.78 -68.72 89.63
N ALA A 862 -67.66 -69.44 89.73
CA ALA A 862 -67.50 -70.52 90.70
C ALA A 862 -67.52 -70.01 92.14
N MET A 863 -66.86 -68.88 92.43
CA MET A 863 -66.86 -68.25 93.75
C MET A 863 -68.25 -67.73 94.15
N THR A 864 -69.02 -67.16 93.21
CA THR A 864 -70.39 -66.71 93.48
C THR A 864 -71.37 -67.89 93.65
N ARG A 865 -71.21 -68.99 92.89
CA ARG A 865 -71.93 -70.25 93.17
C ARG A 865 -71.63 -70.79 94.58
N LEU A 866 -70.36 -70.82 94.99
CA LEU A 866 -69.95 -71.28 96.31
C LEU A 866 -70.50 -70.37 97.43
N LYS A 867 -70.41 -69.04 97.27
CA LYS A 867 -71.03 -68.08 98.21
C LYS A 867 -72.54 -68.27 98.31
N LYS A 868 -73.23 -68.56 97.20
CA LYS A 868 -74.67 -68.85 97.19
C LYS A 868 -75.00 -70.13 97.95
N GLN A 869 -74.25 -71.22 97.73
CA GLN A 869 -74.40 -72.46 98.50
C GLN A 869 -74.14 -72.26 100.00
N GLN A 870 -73.17 -71.43 100.35
CA GLN A 870 -72.86 -71.13 101.74
C GLN A 870 -73.96 -70.27 102.40
N ALA A 871 -74.50 -69.27 101.69
CA ALA A 871 -75.66 -68.50 102.15
C ALA A 871 -76.94 -69.37 102.26
N GLU A 872 -77.12 -70.36 101.38
CA GLU A 872 -78.22 -71.34 101.46
C GLU A 872 -78.06 -72.27 102.68
N LEU A 873 -76.83 -72.71 102.98
CA LEU A 873 -76.51 -73.45 104.21
C LEU A 873 -76.71 -72.62 105.47
N GLU A 874 -76.33 -71.35 105.48
CA GLU A 874 -76.54 -70.42 106.59
C GLU A 874 -78.03 -70.11 106.79
N ALA A 875 -78.81 -69.93 105.71
CA ALA A 875 -80.26 -69.82 105.78
C ALA A 875 -80.93 -71.09 106.32
N MET A 876 -80.41 -72.28 105.99
CA MET A 876 -80.90 -73.55 106.57
C MET A 876 -80.53 -73.69 108.05
N ARG A 877 -79.32 -73.28 108.48
CA ARG A 877 -78.94 -73.22 109.90
C ARG A 877 -79.83 -72.26 110.69
N LEU A 878 -80.10 -71.06 110.16
CA LEU A 878 -81.00 -70.08 110.77
C LEU A 878 -82.45 -70.60 110.85
N ARG A 879 -82.92 -71.33 109.84
CA ARG A 879 -84.22 -72.02 109.91
C ARG A 879 -84.26 -73.11 110.98
N TYR A 880 -83.20 -73.91 111.11
CA TYR A 880 -83.10 -74.96 112.13
C TYR A 880 -83.13 -74.35 113.54
N LEU A 881 -82.32 -73.31 113.80
CA LEU A 881 -82.34 -72.55 115.06
C LEU A 881 -83.72 -71.92 115.34
N ALA A 882 -84.42 -71.43 114.30
CA ALA A 882 -85.76 -70.87 114.45
C ALA A 882 -86.87 -71.94 114.68
N THR A 883 -86.66 -73.19 114.25
CA THR A 883 -87.52 -74.32 114.64
C THR A 883 -87.20 -74.81 116.04
N GLU A 884 -85.93 -74.92 116.40
CA GLU A 884 -85.45 -75.30 117.74
C GLU A 884 -85.94 -74.30 118.81
N GLN A 885 -85.86 -72.99 118.54
CA GLN A 885 -86.45 -71.96 119.40
C GLN A 885 -87.98 -72.01 119.46
N LYS A 886 -88.67 -72.44 118.41
CA LYS A 886 -90.12 -72.66 118.44
C LYS A 886 -90.51 -73.88 119.26
N GLU A 887 -89.71 -74.94 119.20
CA GLU A 887 -89.92 -76.15 119.99
C GLU A 887 -89.62 -75.88 121.47
N ALA A 888 -88.54 -75.15 121.79
CA ALA A 888 -88.27 -74.64 123.13
C ALA A 888 -89.42 -73.78 123.67
N VAL A 889 -89.91 -72.79 122.93
CA VAL A 889 -91.07 -71.97 123.33
C VAL A 889 -92.36 -72.79 123.47
N HIS A 890 -92.49 -73.94 122.78
CA HIS A 890 -93.60 -74.86 122.99
C HIS A 890 -93.41 -75.72 124.26
N GLN A 891 -92.17 -76.06 124.60
CA GLN A 891 -91.79 -76.72 125.84
C GLN A 891 -92.09 -75.80 127.04
N ASP A 892 -91.52 -74.59 127.04
CA ASP A 892 -91.74 -73.53 128.05
C ASP A 892 -93.24 -73.29 128.29
N ARG A 893 -94.04 -73.31 127.22
CA ARG A 893 -95.49 -73.07 127.31
C ARG A 893 -96.25 -74.22 127.98
N LYS A 894 -95.79 -75.47 127.86
CA LYS A 894 -96.35 -76.59 128.62
C LYS A 894 -95.95 -76.48 130.09
N GLU A 895 -94.67 -76.22 130.35
CA GLU A 895 -94.16 -76.02 131.72
C GLU A 895 -94.89 -74.88 132.44
N LEU A 896 -95.23 -73.78 131.75
CA LEU A 896 -96.04 -72.69 132.31
C LEU A 896 -97.49 -73.08 132.63
N ASP A 897 -98.15 -73.93 131.82
CA ASP A 897 -99.51 -74.41 132.13
C ASP A 897 -99.51 -75.50 133.22
N ASP A 898 -98.43 -76.30 133.35
CA ASP A 898 -98.24 -77.23 134.47
C ASP A 898 -97.96 -76.49 135.80
N ILE A 899 -97.05 -75.51 135.79
CA ILE A 899 -96.75 -74.63 136.94
C ILE A 899 -98.01 -73.88 137.40
N ARG A 900 -98.88 -73.48 136.48
CA ARG A 900 -100.16 -72.81 136.78
C ARG A 900 -101.12 -73.68 137.60
N ASN A 901 -101.04 -75.00 137.47
CA ASN A 901 -101.89 -75.92 138.24
C ASN A 901 -101.34 -76.17 139.65
N GLU A 902 -100.02 -76.30 139.83
CA GLU A 902 -99.42 -76.50 141.17
C GLU A 902 -99.48 -75.21 142.02
N LEU A 903 -99.38 -74.03 141.40
CA LEU A 903 -99.43 -72.73 142.11
C LEU A 903 -100.78 -72.44 142.80
N ASN A 904 -101.82 -73.22 142.50
CA ASN A 904 -103.12 -73.11 143.17
C ASN A 904 -103.13 -73.78 144.57
N ARG A 905 -102.04 -74.44 144.99
CA ARG A 905 -101.94 -75.19 146.26
C ARG A 905 -101.17 -74.49 147.38
N LEU A 906 -100.37 -73.46 147.08
CA LEU A 906 -99.62 -72.69 148.09
C LEU A 906 -99.74 -71.18 147.85
N LYS A 907 -100.55 -70.54 148.69
CA LYS A 907 -100.78 -69.09 148.73
C LYS A 907 -100.63 -68.62 150.19
N GLN A 908 -100.04 -67.44 150.40
CA GLN A 908 -99.81 -66.75 151.69
C GLN A 908 -98.54 -67.10 152.49
N GLN A 909 -97.38 -66.70 151.96
CA GLN A 909 -96.46 -65.75 152.62
C GLN A 909 -95.63 -65.08 151.50
N GLU A 910 -95.88 -63.81 151.14
CA GLU A 910 -95.16 -62.58 151.60
C GLU A 910 -93.64 -62.55 151.29
N ASP A 911 -93.06 -61.47 150.74
CA ASP A 911 -93.65 -60.23 150.20
C ASP A 911 -92.69 -59.48 149.21
N ARG A 912 -93.23 -58.49 148.47
CA ARG A 912 -92.60 -57.29 147.82
C ARG A 912 -91.22 -57.38 147.11
N LEU A 913 -91.15 -57.11 145.79
CA LEU A 913 -91.17 -55.81 145.05
C LEU A 913 -89.86 -54.97 145.12
N GLY A 914 -89.28 -54.64 143.95
CA GLY A 914 -88.17 -53.66 143.78
C GLY A 914 -87.70 -53.54 142.31
N PRO A 915 -87.63 -52.34 141.65
CA PRO A 915 -87.57 -52.29 140.18
C PRO A 915 -86.49 -51.41 139.49
N ALA A 916 -86.31 -51.68 138.19
CA ALA A 916 -86.08 -50.75 137.07
C ALA A 916 -84.82 -49.85 136.92
N SER A 917 -84.08 -50.16 135.84
CA SER A 917 -83.58 -49.24 134.78
C SER A 917 -82.22 -48.50 134.91
N SER A 918 -81.46 -48.54 133.80
CA SER A 918 -80.42 -47.55 133.38
C SER A 918 -79.10 -47.54 134.18
N PRO A 919 -78.01 -46.86 133.72
CA PRO A 919 -77.52 -46.59 132.36
C PRO A 919 -75.99 -46.87 132.15
N SER A 920 -75.48 -46.52 130.95
CA SER A 920 -74.13 -45.94 130.67
C SER A 920 -72.79 -46.67 130.97
N GLY A 921 -72.14 -47.14 129.89
CA GLY A 921 -70.68 -47.07 129.66
C GLY A 921 -69.73 -47.99 130.44
N PRO A 922 -68.39 -47.87 130.29
CA PRO A 922 -67.64 -47.01 129.36
C PRO A 922 -66.67 -47.78 128.41
N ALA A 923 -65.82 -47.04 127.68
CA ALA A 923 -64.62 -47.52 126.95
C ALA A 923 -63.40 -47.61 127.93
N PRO A 924 -62.09 -47.77 127.55
CA PRO A 924 -61.39 -47.61 126.26
C PRO A 924 -60.57 -48.91 125.89
N THR A 925 -59.39 -49.01 125.26
CA THR A 925 -58.29 -48.07 124.85
C THR A 925 -57.36 -48.68 123.76
N GLN A 926 -56.82 -47.83 122.87
CA GLN A 926 -55.40 -47.61 122.43
C GLN A 926 -54.35 -48.78 122.37
N SER A 927 -53.29 -48.77 121.53
CA SER A 927 -52.73 -47.72 120.62
C SER A 927 -51.66 -48.23 119.61
N VAL A 928 -51.64 -47.63 118.41
CA VAL A 928 -50.47 -47.07 117.65
C VAL A 928 -49.26 -47.96 117.29
N ASN A 929 -48.97 -48.06 115.97
CA ASN A 929 -47.70 -47.58 115.37
C ASN A 929 -47.78 -47.55 113.82
N GLU A 930 -47.45 -46.42 113.18
CA GLU A 930 -47.69 -46.19 111.73
C GLU A 930 -46.70 -45.19 111.09
N SER A 931 -45.41 -45.21 111.47
CA SER A 931 -44.43 -44.18 111.05
C SER A 931 -43.14 -44.69 110.38
N ALA A 932 -42.97 -46.01 110.19
CA ALA A 932 -41.76 -46.59 109.60
C ALA A 932 -41.83 -46.75 108.07
N ASP A 933 -42.93 -47.31 107.55
CA ASP A 933 -43.01 -47.71 106.12
C ASP A 933 -43.09 -46.49 105.16
N GLU A 934 -43.52 -45.30 105.61
CA GLU A 934 -43.48 -44.07 104.80
C GLU A 934 -42.05 -43.62 104.44
N HIS A 935 -41.09 -43.81 105.35
CA HIS A 935 -39.71 -43.36 105.13
C HIS A 935 -39.01 -44.26 104.11
N LEU A 936 -39.19 -45.58 104.24
CA LEU A 936 -38.70 -46.57 103.28
C LEU A 936 -39.29 -46.36 101.88
N SER A 937 -40.59 -46.02 101.81
CA SER A 937 -41.28 -45.77 100.54
C SER A 937 -40.69 -44.57 99.79
N ARG A 938 -40.38 -43.47 100.49
CA ARG A 938 -39.73 -42.28 99.90
C ARG A 938 -38.36 -42.58 99.28
N LEU A 939 -37.49 -43.30 99.99
CA LEU A 939 -36.14 -43.65 99.50
C LEU A 939 -36.19 -44.53 98.23
N LEU A 940 -37.17 -45.44 98.15
CA LEU A 940 -37.39 -46.27 96.95
C LEU A 940 -37.86 -45.44 95.76
N GLU A 941 -38.76 -44.48 95.97
CA GLU A 941 -39.34 -43.65 94.92
C GLU A 941 -38.34 -42.61 94.37
N GLU A 942 -37.47 -42.06 95.21
CA GLU A 942 -36.36 -41.17 94.80
C GLU A 942 -35.34 -41.92 93.92
N ARG A 943 -34.90 -43.12 94.34
CA ARG A 943 -34.00 -43.99 93.56
C ARG A 943 -34.55 -44.28 92.18
N ASP A 944 -35.81 -44.73 92.10
CA ASP A 944 -36.42 -45.12 90.82
C ASP A 944 -36.71 -43.90 89.94
N THR A 945 -36.91 -42.72 90.52
CA THR A 945 -37.08 -41.48 89.77
C THR A 945 -35.76 -41.00 89.17
N LEU A 946 -34.64 -41.09 89.89
CA LEU A 946 -33.31 -40.80 89.35
C LEU A 946 -32.94 -41.76 88.20
N LEU A 947 -33.16 -43.06 88.37
CA LEU A 947 -32.91 -44.07 87.32
C LEU A 947 -33.80 -43.87 86.09
N ARG A 948 -35.07 -43.45 86.27
CA ARG A 948 -35.98 -43.11 85.16
C ARG A 948 -35.54 -41.90 84.32
N THR A 949 -34.61 -41.07 84.78
CA THR A 949 -34.07 -39.96 83.96
C THR A 949 -33.16 -40.44 82.83
N GLY A 950 -32.57 -41.64 82.93
CA GLY A 950 -31.56 -42.14 81.99
C GLY A 950 -30.20 -41.43 82.08
N VAL A 951 -30.03 -40.47 83.00
CA VAL A 951 -28.75 -39.76 83.23
C VAL A 951 -27.88 -40.49 84.26
N TYR A 952 -28.50 -41.25 85.17
CA TYR A 952 -27.83 -42.01 86.22
C TYR A 952 -27.92 -43.51 85.98
N THR A 953 -26.83 -44.21 86.32
CA THR A 953 -26.67 -45.67 86.23
C THR A 953 -26.65 -46.31 87.63
N HIS A 954 -26.68 -47.64 87.69
CA HIS A 954 -26.52 -48.37 88.96
C HIS A 954 -25.13 -48.26 89.58
N GLU A 955 -24.14 -47.74 88.84
CA GLU A 955 -22.73 -47.62 89.26
C GLU A 955 -22.40 -46.23 89.83
N ASP A 956 -23.31 -45.26 89.68
CA ASP A 956 -23.13 -43.89 90.17
C ASP A 956 -23.21 -43.80 91.71
N ARG A 957 -22.29 -43.03 92.31
CA ARG A 957 -22.17 -42.89 93.77
C ARG A 957 -23.46 -42.50 94.48
N ILE A 958 -24.32 -41.70 93.85
CA ILE A 958 -25.61 -41.26 94.42
C ILE A 958 -26.59 -42.44 94.51
N ILE A 959 -26.65 -43.29 93.47
CA ILE A 959 -27.49 -44.49 93.45
C ILE A 959 -26.94 -45.56 94.40
N ALA A 960 -25.61 -45.70 94.48
CA ALA A 960 -24.96 -46.61 95.44
C ALA A 960 -25.25 -46.22 96.90
N GLU A 961 -25.19 -44.93 97.24
CA GLU A 961 -25.46 -44.42 98.58
C GLU A 961 -26.96 -44.51 98.94
N LEU A 962 -27.87 -44.22 98.01
CA LEU A 962 -29.31 -44.48 98.19
C LEU A 962 -29.59 -45.97 98.45
N ASN A 963 -28.97 -46.88 97.68
CA ASN A 963 -29.09 -48.32 97.91
C ASN A 963 -28.55 -48.75 99.29
N ARG A 964 -27.48 -48.11 99.78
CA ARG A 964 -26.97 -48.33 101.14
C ARG A 964 -27.99 -47.90 102.20
N GLN A 965 -28.54 -46.69 102.08
CA GLN A 965 -29.53 -46.17 103.02
C GLN A 965 -30.83 -47.00 103.02
N ILE A 966 -31.26 -47.51 101.86
CA ILE A 966 -32.38 -48.46 101.75
C ILE A 966 -32.05 -49.79 102.45
N GLN A 967 -30.83 -50.31 102.32
CA GLN A 967 -30.42 -51.54 103.01
C GLN A 967 -30.33 -51.36 104.54
N ASP A 968 -29.83 -50.22 105.01
CA ASP A 968 -29.75 -49.92 106.45
C ASP A 968 -31.16 -49.70 107.04
N ALA A 969 -32.06 -48.97 106.36
CA ALA A 969 -33.46 -48.85 106.76
C ALA A 969 -34.22 -50.20 106.78
N MET A 970 -33.91 -51.12 105.85
CA MET A 970 -34.46 -52.49 105.88
C MET A 970 -33.85 -53.38 106.98
N ARG A 971 -32.66 -53.04 107.51
CA ARG A 971 -32.05 -53.74 108.65
C ARG A 971 -32.64 -53.30 109.98
N ASP A 972 -32.92 -52.01 110.15
CA ASP A 972 -33.60 -51.51 111.35
C ASP A 972 -35.03 -52.07 111.46
N ARG A 973 -35.70 -52.32 110.32
CA ARG A 973 -36.97 -53.07 110.22
C ARG A 973 -36.86 -54.55 110.61
N GLY A 974 -35.66 -55.07 110.90
CA GLY A 974 -35.40 -56.45 111.32
C GLY A 974 -35.02 -56.63 112.80
N ASN A 975 -34.96 -55.53 113.58
CA ASN A 975 -34.53 -55.53 114.99
C ASN A 975 -35.56 -54.84 115.93
N LEU A 976 -36.85 -54.90 115.57
CA LEU A 976 -38.00 -54.40 116.34
C LEU A 976 -39.15 -55.43 116.28
#